data_AF-A0A1F6CKV5-F1
#
_entry.id   AF-A0A1F6CKV5-F1
#
_cell.length_a   1.000
_cell.length_b   1.000
_cell.length_c   1.000
_cell.angle_alpha   90.00
_cell.angle_beta   90.00
_cell.angle_gamma   90.00
#
_symmetry.space_group_name_H-M   'P 1'
#
loop_
_entity.id
_entity.type
_entity.pdbx_description
1 polymer ?
#
loop_
_entity_poly.entity_id
_entity_poly.type
_entity_poly.pdbx_seq_one_letter_code
_entity_poly.pdbx_strand_id
1 'polypeptide(L)'
;MKMKEAATLKKPEAAVERWMDRFLKNAPEAQLPKRFDTMSAGERAQELYDILSFVRMAGSENSESEDVALLRSRASALASDKETRDTFTRVFARGRTETKRTERSPLYGNIAQITRSTGALSLRHRELERKLFIGAVKGPASEKLTREELMEAAGDLAKMRVERDALTRLEGEEKTADKTDVAAHLMHETLTRYHGEAEKGFAWLPSRLDIHRSIRAALSNGRFPLLVGEPGVGKSEQADAVAEQLTDDKCVKIACTSSTGEHDLIADKELDERGSYLRYGAVSRAATGFISSRDNRPERTHGRIARADELLKINFDKTFGLIKEIAQKKPGDQMHENVPHPVLKGFTLIATSNPAGARHQLDKLPPALEREFAEIKVDYPPQSPENPELYEFMLSTLMDNKGYIAIPKSELAPAYERKEVVNQKTKDGRDIAAEEKIIAAPSDSRHGTLWRVANAIRAIQDSYTADNPDERTHLEPSLLRFNASTNTVVAKDAANAEPLTLQSSTMTLKEIASWMRGFGTRMESADPSLRAKTFSDWLSYKANVFVSQCPPNDRAKMEAVFKHFSILNPTPTTSTEPMTNLDIGYLSPRVPRPLEISGESVERAGDERRDAVPETRTVETFEFLNENGERIRVKPGDCDIGALPGSSFNYVLRSRSMTDKAADGYAGVNASKPDEFVFVSKVPGGRLARSFTKEALLAELGKENVLTVEAAERIMGEANMWGDEDTRKALGFKPDRVALILYSKEFLAECKKRGDLLQHTVDTMPDGTPLTIEKMAELVGSNVEGRDRSGNPNKFRLYNDQFGENGEMLPNAWFSGAQYAAMRAETPKAGWQVVSRGTINGTKSLSFIPQTERLIAYAKETFGGTLPPAYAKAEGELLAQKSSIEALIQDSKWVEASDKLSKLSISQLLREPYANTMFRYLVGTKSRNERLLTDEYTWSNTPSGDGDLVNFGDAGAGGASVVRDGPDGAWSYLGAVFSRIES
;
A
#
# COMPACT_ATOMS: atom_id res chain seq x y z
N MET A 1 -29.89 -36.92 -32.38
CA MET A 1 -30.61 -36.73 -31.10
C MET A 1 -29.61 -36.93 -29.96
N LYS A 2 -29.63 -36.04 -28.96
CA LYS A 2 -28.76 -35.93 -27.77
C LYS A 2 -27.46 -35.10 -27.89
N MET A 3 -27.71 -33.79 -27.92
CA MET A 3 -27.14 -32.76 -27.02
C MET A 3 -25.64 -32.81 -26.71
N LYS A 4 -24.90 -31.91 -27.40
CA LYS A 4 -23.82 -31.14 -26.79
C LYS A 4 -24.45 -30.20 -25.75
N GLU A 5 -24.38 -30.55 -24.47
CA GLU A 5 -24.75 -29.65 -23.38
C GLU A 5 -23.76 -28.47 -23.31
N ALA A 6 -24.37 -27.31 -23.13
CA ALA A 6 -23.73 -26.02 -22.94
C ALA A 6 -22.71 -26.05 -21.80
N ALA A 7 -21.52 -25.51 -22.05
CA ALA A 7 -20.65 -24.99 -21.01
C ALA A 7 -21.37 -23.78 -20.37
N THR A 8 -22.23 -24.08 -19.40
CA THR A 8 -22.94 -23.11 -18.57
C THR A 8 -21.90 -22.35 -17.74
N LEU A 9 -21.78 -21.04 -17.99
CA LEU A 9 -21.23 -20.10 -17.01
C LEU A 9 -22.05 -20.30 -15.72
N LYS A 10 -21.44 -20.95 -14.73
CA LYS A 10 -22.07 -21.24 -13.43
C LYS A 10 -22.53 -19.93 -12.80
N LYS A 11 -23.82 -19.82 -12.47
CA LYS A 11 -24.41 -18.69 -11.72
C LYS A 11 -23.54 -18.34 -10.49
N PRO A 12 -23.26 -17.05 -10.20
CA PRO A 12 -22.43 -16.62 -9.08
C PRO A 12 -22.88 -17.21 -7.74
N GLU A 13 -24.20 -17.33 -7.53
CA GLU A 13 -24.85 -17.94 -6.36
C GLU A 13 -24.43 -19.41 -6.21
N ALA A 14 -24.45 -20.19 -7.29
CA ALA A 14 -24.08 -21.60 -7.28
C ALA A 14 -22.60 -21.83 -6.96
N ALA A 15 -21.74 -20.82 -7.12
CA ALA A 15 -20.34 -20.88 -6.70
C ALA A 15 -20.18 -20.60 -5.20
N VAL A 16 -20.97 -19.67 -4.66
CA VAL A 16 -21.06 -19.36 -3.23
C VAL A 16 -21.63 -20.54 -2.44
N GLU A 17 -22.75 -21.11 -2.90
CA GLU A 17 -23.37 -22.28 -2.28
C GLU A 17 -22.39 -23.45 -2.20
N ARG A 18 -21.73 -23.79 -3.32
CA ARG A 18 -20.73 -24.87 -3.33
C ARG A 18 -19.56 -24.62 -2.40
N TRP A 19 -19.18 -23.36 -2.16
CA TRP A 19 -18.12 -23.06 -1.22
C TRP A 19 -18.60 -23.21 0.23
N MET A 20 -19.76 -22.64 0.56
CA MET A 20 -20.41 -22.81 1.86
C MET A 20 -20.61 -24.30 2.18
N ASP A 21 -21.18 -25.08 1.26
CA ASP A 21 -21.44 -26.52 1.47
C ASP A 21 -20.15 -27.34 1.66
N ARG A 22 -19.05 -26.94 1.00
CA ARG A 22 -17.73 -27.56 1.24
C ARG A 22 -17.21 -27.26 2.63
N PHE A 23 -17.35 -26.02 3.10
CA PHE A 23 -16.91 -25.62 4.43
C PHE A 23 -17.73 -26.29 5.54
N LEU A 24 -19.04 -26.44 5.32
CA LEU A 24 -19.96 -27.09 6.25
C LEU A 24 -19.89 -28.62 6.21
N LYS A 25 -19.10 -29.20 5.30
CA LYS A 25 -18.94 -30.65 5.19
C LYS A 25 -18.34 -31.20 6.48
N ASN A 26 -19.02 -32.18 7.09
CA ASN A 26 -18.67 -32.80 8.37
C ASN A 26 -18.76 -31.86 9.59
N ALA A 27 -19.53 -30.77 9.52
CA ALA A 27 -19.77 -29.94 10.69
C ALA A 27 -20.50 -30.75 11.78
N PRO A 28 -20.03 -30.73 13.05
CA PRO A 28 -20.73 -31.41 14.14
C PRO A 28 -22.08 -30.74 14.40
N GLU A 29 -23.05 -31.54 14.88
CA GLU A 29 -24.40 -31.09 15.19
C GLU A 29 -24.35 -30.10 16.37
N ALA A 30 -24.76 -28.83 16.15
CA ALA A 30 -24.83 -27.82 17.20
C ALA A 30 -26.22 -27.21 17.33
N GLN A 31 -26.57 -26.92 18.57
CA GLN A 31 -27.66 -26.01 18.90
C GLN A 31 -27.18 -24.57 18.73
N LEU A 32 -27.98 -23.73 18.07
CA LEU A 32 -27.75 -22.29 18.03
C LEU A 32 -27.71 -21.75 19.47
N PRO A 33 -26.66 -21.01 19.88
CA PRO A 33 -26.69 -20.23 21.11
C PRO A 33 -27.97 -19.38 21.19
N LYS A 34 -28.62 -19.31 22.37
CA LYS A 34 -29.90 -18.60 22.58
C LYS A 34 -29.94 -17.15 22.07
N ARG A 35 -28.77 -16.49 21.94
CA ARG A 35 -28.67 -15.13 21.37
C ARG A 35 -29.14 -15.04 19.91
N PHE A 36 -29.13 -16.14 19.17
CA PHE A 36 -29.53 -16.20 17.78
C PHE A 36 -31.04 -16.15 17.55
N ASP A 37 -31.83 -16.56 18.55
CA ASP A 37 -33.29 -16.54 18.46
C ASP A 37 -33.86 -15.12 18.39
N THR A 38 -33.05 -14.13 18.77
CA THR A 38 -33.40 -12.69 18.74
C THR A 38 -32.86 -11.95 17.52
N MET A 39 -32.09 -12.61 16.65
CA MET A 39 -31.45 -11.99 15.48
C MET A 39 -32.34 -12.12 14.24
N SER A 40 -32.40 -11.07 13.43
CA SER A 40 -33.03 -11.10 12.10
C SER A 40 -32.28 -12.03 11.14
N ALA A 41 -32.92 -12.47 10.05
CA ALA A 41 -32.26 -13.26 9.01
C ALA A 41 -31.04 -12.55 8.39
N GLY A 42 -31.08 -11.21 8.32
CA GLY A 42 -29.96 -10.37 7.93
C GLY A 42 -28.76 -10.45 8.86
N GLU A 43 -29.00 -10.25 10.16
CA GLU A 43 -27.95 -10.37 11.19
C GLU A 43 -27.36 -11.78 11.22
N ARG A 44 -28.20 -12.82 11.06
CA ARG A 44 -27.75 -14.20 10.95
C ARG A 44 -26.91 -14.44 9.69
N ALA A 45 -27.28 -13.82 8.56
CA ALA A 45 -26.53 -13.93 7.31
C ALA A 45 -25.17 -13.21 7.38
N GLN A 46 -25.11 -12.07 8.09
CA GLN A 46 -23.87 -11.36 8.37
C GLN A 46 -22.96 -12.19 9.29
N GLU A 47 -23.48 -12.78 10.35
CA GLU A 47 -22.68 -13.66 11.22
C GLU A 47 -22.14 -14.88 10.45
N LEU A 48 -22.95 -15.48 9.58
CA LEU A 48 -22.53 -16.57 8.71
C LEU A 48 -21.39 -16.12 7.80
N TYR A 49 -21.51 -14.93 7.21
CA TYR A 49 -20.44 -14.30 6.44
C TYR A 49 -19.16 -14.09 7.26
N ASP A 50 -19.28 -13.64 8.50
CA ASP A 50 -18.16 -13.35 9.37
C ASP A 50 -17.35 -14.60 9.74
N ILE A 51 -18.05 -15.69 10.06
CA ILE A 51 -17.43 -16.99 10.36
C ILE A 51 -16.68 -17.51 9.13
N LEU A 52 -17.36 -17.51 7.99
CA LEU A 52 -16.82 -17.99 6.72
C LEU A 52 -15.60 -17.18 6.27
N SER A 53 -15.64 -15.86 6.43
CA SER A 53 -14.53 -14.97 6.08
C SER A 53 -13.34 -15.12 7.03
N PHE A 54 -13.58 -15.29 8.34
CA PHE A 54 -12.52 -15.50 9.32
C PHE A 54 -11.71 -16.76 9.02
N VAL A 55 -12.39 -17.89 8.81
CA VAL A 55 -11.73 -19.17 8.51
C VAL A 55 -10.94 -19.10 7.19
N ARG A 56 -11.50 -18.41 6.19
CA ARG A 56 -10.82 -18.19 4.91
C ARG A 56 -9.57 -17.32 5.05
N MET A 57 -9.64 -16.20 5.76
CA MET A 57 -8.51 -15.31 6.00
C MET A 57 -7.39 -16.00 6.81
N ALA A 58 -7.76 -16.85 7.76
CA ALA A 58 -6.82 -17.65 8.53
C ALA A 58 -6.21 -18.85 7.75
N GLY A 59 -6.59 -19.04 6.48
CA GLY A 59 -6.16 -20.21 5.68
C GLY A 59 -6.58 -21.56 6.29
N SER A 60 -7.53 -21.53 7.23
CA SER A 60 -7.87 -22.64 8.11
C SER A 60 -9.09 -23.44 7.60
N GLU A 61 -9.46 -23.27 6.33
CA GLU A 61 -10.63 -23.91 5.72
C GLU A 61 -10.62 -25.44 5.84
N ASN A 62 -9.43 -26.05 5.90
CA ASN A 62 -9.23 -27.48 6.09
C ASN A 62 -8.67 -27.86 7.48
N SER A 63 -8.55 -26.91 8.40
CA SER A 63 -8.08 -27.18 9.76
C SER A 63 -9.06 -28.09 10.51
N GLU A 64 -8.53 -29.01 11.31
CA GLU A 64 -9.30 -29.85 12.24
C GLU A 64 -9.20 -29.35 13.69
N SER A 65 -8.68 -28.15 13.91
CA SER A 65 -8.62 -27.57 15.26
C SER A 65 -10.01 -27.42 15.88
N GLU A 66 -10.08 -27.59 17.20
CA GLU A 66 -11.33 -27.52 17.97
C GLU A 66 -12.06 -26.17 17.77
N ASP A 67 -11.31 -25.07 17.69
CA ASP A 67 -11.85 -23.73 17.40
C ASP A 67 -12.52 -23.65 16.01
N VAL A 68 -11.92 -24.25 14.99
CA VAL A 68 -12.47 -24.26 13.62
C VAL A 68 -13.65 -25.22 13.53
N ALA A 69 -13.63 -26.34 14.25
CA ALA A 69 -14.76 -27.25 14.38
C ALA A 69 -15.97 -26.55 15.02
N LEU A 70 -15.75 -25.76 16.08
CA LEU A 70 -16.80 -24.95 16.73
C LEU A 70 -17.37 -23.90 15.76
N LEU A 71 -16.52 -23.21 15.00
CA LEU A 71 -16.94 -22.24 13.99
C LEU A 71 -17.75 -22.90 12.85
N ARG A 72 -17.31 -24.05 12.33
CA ARG A 72 -18.06 -24.82 11.33
C ARG A 72 -19.43 -25.24 11.84
N SER A 73 -19.48 -25.70 13.09
CA SER A 73 -20.72 -26.10 13.76
C SER A 73 -21.72 -24.94 13.86
N ARG A 74 -21.22 -23.76 14.27
CA ARG A 74 -22.01 -22.53 14.35
C ARG A 74 -22.49 -22.05 12.97
N ALA A 75 -21.63 -22.08 11.95
CA ALA A 75 -21.99 -21.75 10.58
C ALA A 75 -23.03 -22.73 10.00
N SER A 76 -22.94 -24.01 10.34
CA SER A 76 -23.89 -25.04 9.91
C SER A 76 -25.28 -24.77 10.48
N ALA A 77 -25.34 -24.44 11.77
CA ALA A 77 -26.57 -24.08 12.44
C ALA A 77 -27.23 -22.83 11.82
N LEU A 78 -26.44 -21.79 11.49
CA LEU A 78 -26.94 -20.61 10.79
C LEU A 78 -27.41 -20.90 9.36
N ALA A 79 -26.66 -21.69 8.60
CA ALA A 79 -26.98 -22.03 7.22
C ALA A 79 -28.16 -23.00 7.07
N SER A 80 -28.59 -23.65 8.16
CA SER A 80 -29.79 -24.49 8.19
C SER A 80 -31.09 -23.69 8.06
N ASP A 81 -31.07 -22.41 8.44
CA ASP A 81 -32.18 -21.50 8.24
C ASP A 81 -32.22 -21.03 6.79
N LYS A 82 -33.31 -21.35 6.09
CA LYS A 82 -33.44 -21.10 4.65
C LYS A 82 -33.33 -19.61 4.30
N GLU A 83 -33.99 -18.73 5.06
CA GLU A 83 -34.00 -17.29 4.81
C GLU A 83 -32.60 -16.68 4.98
N THR A 84 -31.87 -17.12 6.01
CA THR A 84 -30.48 -16.76 6.27
C THR A 84 -29.57 -17.22 5.13
N ARG A 85 -29.71 -18.48 4.70
CA ARG A 85 -28.91 -19.08 3.62
C ARG A 85 -29.13 -18.39 2.28
N ASP A 86 -30.38 -18.12 1.93
CA ASP A 86 -30.76 -17.45 0.68
C ASP A 86 -30.23 -16.00 0.67
N THR A 87 -30.37 -15.29 1.80
CA THR A 87 -29.87 -13.92 1.97
C THR A 87 -28.34 -13.86 1.86
N PHE A 88 -27.63 -14.74 2.58
CA PHE A 88 -26.18 -14.86 2.50
C PHE A 88 -25.70 -15.12 1.06
N THR A 89 -26.31 -16.11 0.40
CA THR A 89 -25.92 -16.51 -0.96
C THR A 89 -26.11 -15.36 -1.94
N ARG A 90 -27.24 -14.67 -1.88
CA ARG A 90 -27.55 -13.53 -2.75
C ARG A 90 -26.57 -12.37 -2.54
N VAL A 91 -26.36 -11.94 -1.28
CA VAL A 91 -25.52 -10.78 -0.97
C VAL A 91 -24.05 -11.07 -1.25
N PHE A 92 -23.54 -12.25 -0.88
CA PHE A 92 -22.14 -12.58 -1.12
C PHE A 92 -21.83 -12.83 -2.60
N ALA A 93 -22.77 -13.42 -3.36
CA ALA A 93 -22.66 -13.55 -4.80
C ALA A 93 -22.62 -12.18 -5.49
N ARG A 94 -23.49 -11.25 -5.06
CA ARG A 94 -23.48 -9.86 -5.50
C ARG A 94 -22.14 -9.18 -5.19
N GLY A 95 -21.72 -9.18 -3.93
CA GLY A 95 -20.46 -8.55 -3.50
C GLY A 95 -19.24 -9.10 -4.24
N ARG A 96 -19.16 -10.42 -4.46
CA ARG A 96 -18.05 -11.02 -5.24
C ARG A 96 -18.05 -10.58 -6.69
N THR A 97 -19.23 -10.38 -7.28
CA THR A 97 -19.37 -9.93 -8.67
C THR A 97 -19.02 -8.45 -8.80
N GLU A 98 -19.49 -7.62 -7.88
CA GLU A 98 -19.18 -6.20 -7.77
C GLU A 98 -17.67 -5.97 -7.64
N THR A 99 -17.01 -6.60 -6.66
CA THR A 99 -15.56 -6.46 -6.45
C THR A 99 -14.76 -6.87 -7.69
N LYS A 100 -15.12 -7.99 -8.34
CA LYS A 100 -14.42 -8.42 -9.56
C LYS A 100 -14.62 -7.45 -10.71
N ARG A 101 -15.79 -6.81 -10.80
CA ARG A 101 -16.08 -5.82 -11.84
C ARG A 101 -15.27 -4.56 -11.62
N THR A 102 -15.23 -4.05 -10.39
CA THR A 102 -14.45 -2.86 -10.04
C THR A 102 -12.96 -3.09 -10.20
N GLU A 103 -12.42 -4.23 -9.73
CA GLU A 103 -11.00 -4.57 -9.85
C GLU A 103 -10.51 -4.72 -11.30
N ARG A 104 -11.42 -5.04 -12.23
CA ARG A 104 -11.13 -5.14 -13.67
C ARG A 104 -11.22 -3.80 -14.39
N SER A 105 -11.74 -2.76 -13.75
CA SER A 105 -11.86 -1.44 -14.36
C SER A 105 -10.47 -0.81 -14.55
N PRO A 106 -10.17 -0.25 -15.74
CA PRO A 106 -8.93 0.51 -15.95
C PRO A 106 -8.79 1.67 -14.97
N LEU A 107 -9.90 2.32 -14.60
CA LEU A 107 -9.92 3.41 -13.63
C LEU A 107 -9.43 2.93 -12.26
N TYR A 108 -9.88 1.75 -11.81
CA TYR A 108 -9.40 1.16 -10.56
C TYR A 108 -7.91 0.83 -10.65
N GLY A 109 -7.45 0.28 -11.77
CA GLY A 109 -6.03 0.01 -12.01
C GLY A 109 -5.16 1.27 -11.84
N ASN A 110 -5.57 2.38 -12.46
CA ASN A 110 -4.89 3.68 -12.38
C ASN A 110 -4.89 4.22 -10.95
N ILE A 111 -6.05 4.26 -10.29
CA ILE A 111 -6.15 4.78 -8.92
C ILE A 111 -5.37 3.90 -7.95
N ALA A 112 -5.44 2.57 -8.08
CA ALA A 112 -4.68 1.65 -7.24
C ALA A 112 -3.16 1.81 -7.41
N GLN A 113 -2.69 2.14 -8.62
CA GLN A 113 -1.28 2.48 -8.86
C GLN A 113 -0.89 3.79 -8.16
N ILE A 114 -1.71 4.83 -8.27
CA ILE A 114 -1.48 6.11 -7.58
C ILE A 114 -1.52 5.92 -6.05
N THR A 115 -2.48 5.14 -5.54
CA THR A 115 -2.59 4.83 -4.10
C THR A 115 -1.37 4.08 -3.58
N ARG A 116 -0.85 3.08 -4.31
CA ARG A 116 0.41 2.40 -3.93
C ARG A 116 1.60 3.35 -3.94
N SER A 117 1.71 4.19 -4.97
CA SER A 117 2.81 5.15 -5.12
C SER A 117 2.79 6.20 -4.02
N THR A 118 1.62 6.78 -3.73
CA THR A 118 1.42 7.72 -2.62
C THR A 118 1.66 7.07 -1.27
N GLY A 119 1.30 5.81 -1.07
CA GLY A 119 1.58 5.06 0.16
C GLY A 119 3.08 4.91 0.42
N ALA A 120 3.84 4.43 -0.56
CA ALA A 120 5.29 4.28 -0.46
C ALA A 120 6.00 5.62 -0.23
N LEU A 121 5.61 6.64 -1.00
CA LEU A 121 6.17 7.98 -0.88
C LEU A 121 5.81 8.63 0.46
N SER A 122 4.60 8.38 1.00
CA SER A 122 4.17 8.90 2.30
C SER A 122 4.93 8.27 3.45
N LEU A 123 5.25 6.97 3.35
CA LEU A 123 6.12 6.28 4.31
C LEU A 123 7.54 6.85 4.28
N ARG A 124 8.11 7.00 3.08
CA ARG A 124 9.45 7.57 2.89
C ARG A 124 9.53 9.00 3.41
N HIS A 125 8.58 9.85 3.04
CA HIS A 125 8.48 11.22 3.54
C HIS A 125 8.44 11.25 5.08
N ARG A 126 7.59 10.42 5.72
CA ARG A 126 7.51 10.35 7.19
C ARG A 126 8.84 9.92 7.81
N GLU A 127 9.51 8.93 7.21
CA GLU A 127 10.81 8.43 7.68
C GLU A 127 11.89 9.52 7.61
N LEU A 128 12.01 10.22 6.48
CA LEU A 128 12.98 11.30 6.28
C LEU A 128 12.74 12.45 7.25
N GLU A 129 11.47 12.85 7.40
CA GLU A 129 11.07 13.89 8.33
C GLU A 129 11.44 13.54 9.76
N ARG A 130 11.07 12.34 10.22
CA ARG A 130 11.43 11.86 11.56
C ARG A 130 12.94 11.91 11.75
N LYS A 131 13.72 11.34 10.82
CA LYS A 131 15.18 11.30 10.90
C LYS A 131 15.80 12.71 11.01
N LEU A 132 15.27 13.68 10.27
CA LEU A 132 15.69 15.07 10.37
C LEU A 132 15.30 15.69 11.71
N PHE A 133 14.06 15.47 12.15
CA PHE A 133 13.52 16.03 13.38
C PHE A 133 14.29 15.56 14.63
N ILE A 134 14.50 14.25 14.78
CA ILE A 134 15.25 13.68 15.93
C ILE A 134 16.78 13.77 15.76
N GLY A 135 17.27 14.28 14.63
CA GLY A 135 18.70 14.41 14.38
C GLY A 135 19.44 13.10 14.12
N ALA A 136 18.75 12.08 13.60
CA ALA A 136 19.36 10.80 13.24
C ALA A 136 20.28 10.90 12.01
N VAL A 137 20.11 11.94 11.18
CA VAL A 137 21.00 12.25 10.06
C VAL A 137 22.22 13.00 10.58
N LYS A 138 23.43 12.48 10.32
CA LYS A 138 24.69 13.08 10.79
C LYS A 138 25.39 13.84 9.67
N GLY A 139 25.79 15.07 9.97
CA GLY A 139 26.62 15.91 9.10
C GLY A 139 25.80 16.92 8.27
N PRO A 140 26.28 18.17 8.09
CA PRO A 140 25.54 19.22 7.37
C PRO A 140 25.17 18.87 5.92
N ALA A 141 26.06 18.15 5.21
CA ALA A 141 25.82 17.74 3.82
C ALA A 141 24.68 16.70 3.71
N SER A 142 24.70 15.68 4.58
CA SER A 142 23.65 14.65 4.64
C SER A 142 22.30 15.25 5.08
N GLU A 143 22.31 16.18 6.05
CA GLU A 143 21.10 16.89 6.46
C GLU A 143 20.52 17.73 5.32
N LYS A 144 21.36 18.41 4.55
CA LYS A 144 20.93 19.17 3.36
C LYS A 144 20.31 18.25 2.31
N LEU A 145 20.99 17.17 1.94
CA LEU A 145 20.48 16.19 0.97
C LEU A 145 19.15 15.59 1.43
N THR A 146 19.06 15.21 2.70
CA THR A 146 17.82 14.63 3.25
C THR A 146 16.67 15.65 3.25
N ARG A 147 16.96 16.95 3.45
CA ARG A 147 15.95 18.02 3.31
C ARG A 147 15.50 18.21 1.86
N GLU A 148 16.41 18.12 0.90
CA GLU A 148 16.09 18.16 -0.52
C GLU A 148 15.20 16.97 -0.91
N GLU A 149 15.57 15.74 -0.51
CA GLU A 149 14.74 14.53 -0.69
C GLU A 149 13.35 14.69 -0.02
N LEU A 150 13.29 15.26 1.18
CA LEU A 150 12.03 15.50 1.88
C LEU A 150 11.14 16.48 1.13
N MET A 151 11.71 17.56 0.59
CA MET A 151 10.96 18.57 -0.19
C MET A 151 10.45 17.99 -1.51
N GLU A 152 11.26 17.22 -2.21
CA GLU A 152 10.87 16.50 -3.43
C GLU A 152 9.72 15.54 -3.14
N ALA A 153 9.87 14.68 -2.13
CA ALA A 153 8.83 13.74 -1.72
C ALA A 153 7.53 14.45 -1.29
N ALA A 154 7.63 15.61 -0.63
CA ALA A 154 6.47 16.42 -0.26
C ALA A 154 5.74 16.99 -1.50
N GLY A 155 6.48 17.50 -2.48
CA GLY A 155 5.94 18.02 -3.74
C GLY A 155 5.22 16.94 -4.54
N ASP A 156 5.85 15.78 -4.70
CA ASP A 156 5.29 14.62 -5.39
C ASP A 156 4.04 14.09 -4.68
N LEU A 157 4.06 14.00 -3.34
CA LEU A 157 2.89 13.62 -2.55
C LEU A 157 1.71 14.57 -2.75
N ALA A 158 1.97 15.88 -2.76
CA ALA A 158 0.93 16.86 -2.98
C ALA A 158 0.28 16.69 -4.36
N LYS A 159 1.10 16.56 -5.41
CA LYS A 159 0.63 16.35 -6.78
C LYS A 159 -0.19 15.07 -6.93
N MET A 160 0.34 13.93 -6.46
CA MET A 160 -0.34 12.64 -6.58
C MET A 160 -1.62 12.57 -5.74
N ARG A 161 -1.69 13.26 -4.59
CA ARG A 161 -2.92 13.34 -3.79
C ARG A 161 -4.01 14.13 -4.50
N VAL A 162 -3.66 15.25 -5.12
CA VAL A 162 -4.61 16.05 -5.93
C VAL A 162 -5.15 15.20 -7.07
N GLU A 163 -4.26 14.51 -7.81
CA GLU A 163 -4.65 13.63 -8.91
C GLU A 163 -5.55 12.48 -8.43
N ARG A 164 -5.18 11.81 -7.33
CA ARG A 164 -5.99 10.75 -6.73
C ARG A 164 -7.38 11.24 -6.30
N ASP A 165 -7.44 12.40 -5.65
CA ASP A 165 -8.70 12.95 -5.14
C ASP A 165 -9.63 13.36 -6.29
N ALA A 166 -9.06 13.94 -7.37
CA ALA A 166 -9.78 14.24 -8.59
C ALA A 166 -10.36 12.97 -9.25
N LEU A 167 -9.54 11.92 -9.41
CA LEU A 167 -9.98 10.64 -9.96
C LEU A 167 -11.03 9.95 -9.09
N THR A 168 -10.88 9.98 -7.76
CA THR A 168 -11.85 9.38 -6.83
C THR A 168 -13.19 10.12 -6.86
N ARG A 169 -13.19 11.43 -7.11
CA ARG A 169 -14.39 12.24 -7.29
C ARG A 169 -14.95 12.21 -8.70
N LEU A 170 -14.27 11.50 -9.63
CA LEU A 170 -14.59 11.48 -11.05
C LEU A 170 -14.60 12.90 -11.67
N GLU A 171 -13.70 13.78 -11.22
CA GLU A 171 -13.54 15.11 -11.79
C GLU A 171 -13.03 14.99 -13.24
N GLY A 172 -13.79 15.56 -14.20
CA GLY A 172 -13.49 15.41 -15.63
C GLY A 172 -13.87 14.06 -16.24
N GLU A 173 -14.34 13.11 -15.43
CA GLU A 173 -14.82 11.80 -15.85
C GLU A 173 -16.35 11.74 -15.91
N GLU A 174 -16.88 10.85 -16.74
CA GLU A 174 -18.32 10.56 -16.71
C GLU A 174 -18.68 9.70 -15.51
N LYS A 175 -19.84 9.99 -14.90
CA LYS A 175 -20.36 9.26 -13.74
C LYS A 175 -21.21 8.07 -14.21
N THR A 176 -20.60 7.16 -14.96
CA THR A 176 -21.21 5.89 -15.35
C THR A 176 -21.18 4.90 -14.18
N ALA A 177 -22.09 3.92 -14.16
CA ALA A 177 -22.24 2.98 -13.05
C ALA A 177 -20.96 2.18 -12.74
N ASP A 178 -20.15 1.84 -13.73
CA ASP A 178 -18.84 1.19 -13.54
C ASP A 178 -17.82 2.11 -12.85
N LYS A 179 -17.79 3.40 -13.19
CA LYS A 179 -16.85 4.37 -12.61
C LYS A 179 -17.26 4.80 -11.21
N THR A 180 -18.55 5.02 -10.98
CA THR A 180 -19.05 5.32 -9.62
C THR A 180 -18.87 4.13 -8.68
N ASP A 181 -18.96 2.90 -9.18
CA ASP A 181 -18.67 1.69 -8.39
C ASP A 181 -17.19 1.62 -7.98
N VAL A 182 -16.27 2.03 -8.86
CA VAL A 182 -14.84 2.16 -8.51
C VAL A 182 -14.65 3.20 -7.40
N ALA A 183 -15.28 4.37 -7.51
CA ALA A 183 -15.23 5.41 -6.49
C ALA A 183 -15.80 4.92 -5.13
N ALA A 184 -16.91 4.19 -5.15
CA ALA A 184 -17.50 3.57 -3.96
C ALA A 184 -16.54 2.57 -3.32
N HIS A 185 -15.93 1.69 -4.10
CA HIS A 185 -14.96 0.73 -3.60
C HIS A 185 -13.76 1.39 -2.91
N LEU A 186 -13.22 2.47 -3.49
CA LEU A 186 -12.12 3.24 -2.90
C LEU A 186 -12.54 3.98 -1.62
N MET A 187 -13.79 4.43 -1.57
CA MET A 187 -14.33 5.02 -0.35
C MET A 187 -14.45 3.97 0.77
N HIS A 188 -14.84 2.73 0.44
CA HIS A 188 -14.83 1.62 1.41
C HIS A 188 -13.42 1.33 1.95
N GLU A 189 -12.40 1.31 1.09
CA GLU A 189 -11.00 1.21 1.52
C GLU A 189 -10.59 2.39 2.45
N THR A 190 -11.05 3.60 2.13
CA THR A 190 -10.80 4.81 2.94
C THR A 190 -11.44 4.73 4.32
N LEU A 191 -12.71 4.29 4.41
CA LEU A 191 -13.39 4.08 5.69
C LEU A 191 -12.72 2.98 6.51
N THR A 192 -12.25 1.91 5.86
CA THR A 192 -11.50 0.83 6.51
C THR A 192 -10.17 1.34 7.09
N ARG A 193 -9.48 2.24 6.38
CA ARG A 193 -8.29 2.92 6.92
C ARG A 193 -8.63 3.76 8.14
N TYR A 194 -9.68 4.59 8.07
CA TYR A 194 -10.12 5.41 9.21
C TYR A 194 -10.47 4.55 10.43
N HIS A 195 -11.12 3.41 10.21
CA HIS A 195 -11.39 2.43 11.26
C HIS A 195 -10.10 1.97 11.94
N GLY A 196 -9.13 1.47 11.17
CA GLY A 196 -7.84 1.00 11.71
C GLY A 196 -7.01 2.09 12.40
N GLU A 197 -7.14 3.35 11.97
CA GLU A 197 -6.52 4.51 12.63
C GLU A 197 -7.26 4.91 13.92
N ALA A 198 -8.59 4.89 13.92
CA ALA A 198 -9.41 5.18 15.10
C ALA A 198 -9.23 4.13 16.21
N GLU A 199 -9.00 2.86 15.87
CA GLU A 199 -8.67 1.80 16.83
C GLU A 199 -7.30 2.02 17.49
N LYS A 200 -6.37 2.69 16.79
CA LYS A 200 -5.08 3.12 17.37
C LYS A 200 -5.20 4.39 18.20
N GLY A 201 -6.38 5.00 18.25
CA GLY A 201 -6.70 6.16 19.08
C GLY A 201 -6.80 7.49 18.34
N PHE A 202 -6.49 7.56 17.04
CA PHE A 202 -6.61 8.79 16.26
C PHE A 202 -6.79 8.53 14.76
N ALA A 203 -7.89 9.02 14.18
CA ALA A 203 -8.16 8.93 12.74
C ALA A 203 -7.59 10.15 11.99
N TRP A 204 -6.78 9.92 10.97
CA TRP A 204 -6.21 10.95 10.11
C TRP A 204 -7.20 11.35 9.01
N LEU A 205 -8.26 12.02 9.46
CA LEU A 205 -9.28 12.61 8.61
C LEU A 205 -8.72 13.82 7.82
N PRO A 206 -9.35 14.26 6.71
CA PRO A 206 -8.86 15.36 5.89
C PRO A 206 -8.56 16.64 6.67
N SER A 207 -9.49 17.10 7.51
CA SER A 207 -9.27 18.30 8.35
C SER A 207 -8.09 18.15 9.32
N ARG A 208 -7.86 16.94 9.85
CA ARG A 208 -6.75 16.63 10.76
C ARG A 208 -5.41 16.61 10.04
N LEU A 209 -5.39 16.15 8.80
CA LEU A 209 -4.20 16.21 7.96
C LEU A 209 -3.81 17.66 7.63
N ASP A 210 -4.78 18.55 7.42
CA ASP A 210 -4.50 19.97 7.18
C ASP A 210 -3.94 20.65 8.44
N ILE A 211 -4.52 20.38 9.62
CA ILE A 211 -3.98 20.86 10.91
C ILE A 211 -2.55 20.36 11.11
N HIS A 212 -2.28 19.09 10.81
CA HIS A 212 -0.94 18.53 10.90
C HIS A 212 0.06 19.22 9.97
N ARG A 213 -0.33 19.58 8.74
CA ARG A 213 0.54 20.40 7.86
C ARG A 213 0.84 21.76 8.47
N SER A 214 -0.14 22.42 9.08
CA SER A 214 0.06 23.70 9.77
C SER A 214 1.02 23.57 10.96
N ILE A 215 0.89 22.50 11.74
CA ILE A 215 1.80 22.18 12.86
C ILE A 215 3.23 22.02 12.34
N ARG A 216 3.40 21.26 11.25
CA ARG A 216 4.72 21.04 10.63
C ARG A 216 5.34 22.32 10.08
N ALA A 217 4.54 23.18 9.45
CA ALA A 217 4.98 24.48 8.97
C ALA A 217 5.45 25.37 10.13
N ALA A 218 4.72 25.39 11.24
CA ALA A 218 5.12 26.12 12.45
C ALA A 218 6.46 25.61 13.02
N LEU A 219 6.59 24.30 13.20
CA LEU A 219 7.81 23.67 13.71
C LEU A 219 9.03 23.92 12.81
N SER A 220 8.85 23.85 11.49
CA SER A 220 9.91 24.13 10.52
C SER A 220 10.39 25.58 10.56
N ASN A 221 9.51 26.50 10.94
CA ASN A 221 9.82 27.92 11.13
C ASN A 221 10.35 28.23 12.55
N GLY A 222 10.62 27.21 13.37
CA GLY A 222 11.13 27.38 14.73
C GLY A 222 10.12 27.97 15.72
N ARG A 223 8.82 27.90 15.42
CA ARG A 223 7.74 28.38 16.30
C ARG A 223 7.02 27.22 16.97
N PHE A 224 6.61 27.42 18.21
CA PHE A 224 5.79 26.46 18.94
C PHE A 224 4.34 26.49 18.46
N PRO A 225 3.77 25.38 17.97
CA PRO A 225 2.36 25.34 17.60
C PRO A 225 1.47 25.56 18.83
N LEU A 226 0.52 26.49 18.75
CA LEU A 226 -0.55 26.68 19.72
C LEU A 226 -1.87 26.26 19.07
N LEU A 227 -2.38 25.09 19.46
CA LEU A 227 -3.66 24.57 18.98
C LEU A 227 -4.81 25.22 19.75
N VAL A 228 -5.59 26.05 19.07
CA VAL A 228 -6.71 26.81 19.65
C VAL A 228 -8.03 26.28 19.09
N GLY A 229 -8.98 25.99 19.95
CA GLY A 229 -10.30 25.53 19.55
C GLY A 229 -11.15 25.20 20.76
N GLU A 230 -12.45 24.99 20.57
CA GLU A 230 -13.36 24.70 21.68
C GLU A 230 -13.05 23.36 22.38
N PRO A 231 -13.56 23.11 23.60
CA PRO A 231 -13.45 21.81 24.25
C PRO A 231 -14.02 20.67 23.37
N GLY A 232 -13.42 19.48 23.44
CA GLY A 232 -13.94 18.29 22.74
C GLY A 232 -13.59 18.16 21.25
N VAL A 233 -12.94 19.16 20.64
CA VAL A 233 -12.55 19.14 19.22
C VAL A 233 -11.32 18.25 18.91
N GLY A 234 -10.63 17.70 19.92
CA GLY A 234 -9.50 16.77 19.74
C GLY A 234 -8.10 17.40 19.68
N LYS A 235 -7.88 18.57 20.30
CA LYS A 235 -6.59 19.29 20.28
C LYS A 235 -5.44 18.47 20.87
N SER A 236 -5.66 17.86 22.03
CA SER A 236 -4.65 17.09 22.75
C SER A 236 -4.30 15.81 22.00
N GLU A 237 -5.31 15.09 21.49
CA GLU A 237 -5.13 13.89 20.66
C GLU A 237 -4.38 14.21 19.36
N GLN A 238 -4.68 15.34 18.72
CA GLN A 238 -3.95 15.80 17.54
C GLN A 238 -2.46 16.02 17.86
N ALA A 239 -2.15 16.68 18.98
CA ALA A 239 -0.76 16.91 19.40
C ALA A 239 -0.02 15.59 19.69
N ASP A 240 -0.65 14.64 20.39
CA ASP A 240 -0.06 13.32 20.65
C ASP A 240 0.18 12.54 19.36
N ALA A 241 -0.77 12.57 18.41
CA ALA A 241 -0.63 11.90 17.13
C ALA A 241 0.53 12.49 16.29
N VAL A 242 0.79 13.80 16.40
CA VAL A 242 1.97 14.42 15.77
C VAL A 242 3.26 13.99 16.46
N ALA A 243 3.30 14.01 17.80
CA ALA A 243 4.49 13.58 18.55
C ALA A 243 4.85 12.13 18.24
N GLU A 244 3.87 11.23 18.22
CA GLU A 244 4.10 9.83 17.89
C GLU A 244 4.67 9.65 16.47
N GLN A 245 4.26 10.46 15.48
CA GLN A 245 4.84 10.42 14.14
C GLN A 245 6.27 10.99 14.06
N LEU A 246 6.59 12.01 14.85
CA LEU A 246 7.88 12.71 14.78
C LEU A 246 8.94 12.10 15.70
N THR A 247 8.54 11.47 16.81
CA THR A 247 9.46 10.98 17.86
C THR A 247 9.20 9.55 18.31
N ASP A 248 8.20 8.84 17.77
CA ASP A 248 7.74 7.51 18.24
C ASP A 248 7.28 7.46 19.71
N ASP A 249 7.10 8.62 20.33
CA ASP A 249 6.68 8.79 21.71
C ASP A 249 5.51 9.78 21.74
N LYS A 250 4.56 9.59 22.66
CA LYS A 250 3.53 10.61 22.95
C LYS A 250 4.15 11.83 23.63
N CYS A 251 3.40 12.93 23.66
CA CYS A 251 3.90 14.14 24.29
C CYS A 251 4.19 13.95 25.79
N VAL A 252 5.23 14.61 26.29
CA VAL A 252 5.42 14.79 27.73
C VAL A 252 4.43 15.87 28.20
N LYS A 253 3.35 15.44 28.84
CA LYS A 253 2.23 16.31 29.21
C LYS A 253 2.57 17.27 30.36
N ILE A 254 2.14 18.52 30.22
CA ILE A 254 2.05 19.56 31.24
C ILE A 254 0.58 19.98 31.33
N ALA A 255 -0.02 19.91 32.52
CA ALA A 255 -1.36 20.45 32.74
C ALA A 255 -1.21 21.88 33.29
N CYS A 256 -1.40 22.88 32.44
CA CYS A 256 -1.20 24.27 32.83
C CYS A 256 -2.35 24.79 33.70
N THR A 257 -1.98 25.45 34.79
CA THR A 257 -2.85 26.18 35.71
C THR A 257 -2.16 27.49 36.11
N SER A 258 -2.84 28.34 36.87
CA SER A 258 -2.26 29.58 37.38
C SER A 258 -1.08 29.38 38.34
N SER A 259 -0.92 28.16 38.89
CA SER A 259 0.20 27.78 39.75
C SER A 259 1.37 27.14 38.99
N THR A 260 1.19 26.80 37.71
CA THR A 260 2.25 26.18 36.93
C THR A 260 3.46 27.12 36.83
N GLY A 261 4.64 26.60 37.15
CA GLY A 261 5.87 27.42 37.23
C GLY A 261 7.14 26.63 36.95
N GLU A 262 8.27 27.16 37.43
CA GLU A 262 9.61 26.57 37.19
C GLU A 262 9.70 25.11 37.68
N HIS A 263 9.06 24.78 38.80
CA HIS A 263 9.08 23.41 39.35
C HIS A 263 8.42 22.37 38.43
N ASP A 264 7.33 22.73 37.73
CA ASP A 264 6.64 21.85 36.79
C ASP A 264 7.36 21.72 35.45
N LEU A 265 7.90 22.86 34.97
CA LEU A 265 8.48 22.96 33.64
C LEU A 265 9.94 22.48 33.64
N ILE A 266 10.73 22.92 34.62
CA ILE A 266 12.19 22.79 34.65
C ILE A 266 12.66 21.75 35.66
N ALA A 267 12.51 22.01 36.96
CA ALA A 267 13.01 21.13 38.01
C ALA A 267 12.41 21.47 39.37
N ASP A 268 12.10 20.44 40.15
CA ASP A 268 11.61 20.54 41.52
C ASP A 268 12.58 19.85 42.49
N LYS A 269 12.68 20.33 43.73
CA LYS A 269 13.57 19.75 44.73
C LYS A 269 12.82 18.69 45.53
N GLU A 270 13.27 17.45 45.43
CA GLU A 270 12.73 16.32 46.19
C GLU A 270 13.74 15.80 47.23
N LEU A 271 13.23 15.07 48.22
CA LEU A 271 14.02 14.45 49.29
C LEU A 271 13.57 13.01 49.47
N ASP A 272 14.53 12.09 49.48
CA ASP A 272 14.32 10.70 49.84
C ASP A 272 15.39 10.22 50.85
N GLU A 273 15.44 8.92 51.11
CA GLU A 273 16.40 8.29 52.03
C GLU A 273 17.88 8.55 51.67
N ARG A 274 18.19 8.92 50.42
CA ARG A 274 19.54 9.19 49.92
C ARG A 274 19.88 10.68 49.89
N GLY A 275 19.02 11.55 50.39
CA GLY A 275 19.21 12.99 50.47
C GLY A 275 18.43 13.78 49.39
N SER A 276 18.68 15.08 49.29
CA SER A 276 17.94 15.92 48.33
C SER A 276 18.46 15.77 46.90
N TYR A 277 17.55 15.81 45.93
CA TYR A 277 17.89 15.80 44.50
C TYR A 277 16.90 16.66 43.70
N LEU A 278 17.21 16.93 42.43
CA LEU A 278 16.31 17.64 41.54
C LEU A 278 15.56 16.63 40.66
N ARG A 279 14.24 16.60 40.77
CA ARG A 279 13.36 15.92 39.82
C ARG A 279 13.11 16.86 38.65
N TYR A 280 13.40 16.43 37.43
CA TYR A 280 13.23 17.28 36.27
C TYR A 280 11.76 17.39 35.85
N GLY A 281 11.36 18.62 35.55
CA GLY A 281 10.05 18.99 35.05
C GLY A 281 9.83 18.49 33.62
N ALA A 282 8.59 18.60 33.14
CA ALA A 282 8.19 18.00 31.87
C ALA A 282 8.98 18.54 30.66
N VAL A 283 9.30 19.84 30.63
CA VAL A 283 10.08 20.44 29.54
C VAL A 283 11.52 19.91 29.57
N SER A 284 12.15 19.91 30.76
CA SER A 284 13.51 19.37 30.92
C SER A 284 13.62 17.89 30.57
N ARG A 285 12.63 17.07 30.95
CA ARG A 285 12.57 15.64 30.58
C ARG A 285 12.36 15.42 29.09
N ALA A 286 11.62 16.30 28.42
CA ALA A 286 11.44 16.26 26.98
C ALA A 286 12.71 16.72 26.25
N ALA A 287 13.39 17.74 26.77
CA ALA A 287 14.57 18.33 26.18
C ALA A 287 15.83 17.47 26.32
N THR A 288 16.02 16.84 27.49
CA THR A 288 17.29 16.19 27.85
C THR A 288 17.21 14.67 27.91
N GLY A 289 16.01 14.10 28.06
CA GLY A 289 15.80 12.67 28.28
C GLY A 289 16.13 12.19 29.70
N PHE A 290 16.65 13.03 30.59
CA PHE A 290 16.91 12.68 32.01
C PHE A 290 15.65 12.91 32.84
N ILE A 291 15.41 12.08 33.86
CA ILE A 291 14.25 12.19 34.76
C ILE A 291 14.64 13.01 36.01
N SER A 292 15.88 12.92 36.45
CA SER A 292 16.39 13.60 37.64
C SER A 292 17.90 13.87 37.59
N SER A 293 18.40 14.69 38.51
CA SER A 293 19.84 14.96 38.69
C SER A 293 20.66 13.76 39.19
N ARG A 294 20.04 12.60 39.43
CA ARG A 294 20.72 11.36 39.86
C ARG A 294 20.91 10.37 38.73
N ASP A 295 20.31 10.62 37.57
CA ASP A 295 20.38 9.71 36.45
C ASP A 295 21.73 9.85 35.74
N ASN A 296 22.46 8.75 35.60
CA ASN A 296 23.76 8.75 34.91
C ASN A 296 23.64 8.58 33.40
N ARG A 297 22.43 8.32 32.90
CA ARG A 297 22.12 8.16 31.47
C ARG A 297 20.69 8.62 31.19
N PRO A 298 20.42 9.21 30.03
CA PRO A 298 19.06 9.60 29.69
C PRO A 298 18.21 8.37 29.39
N GLU A 299 16.91 8.47 29.65
CA GLU A 299 15.90 7.47 29.29
C GLU A 299 15.66 7.42 27.77
N ARG A 300 15.97 8.52 27.08
CA ARG A 300 15.83 8.69 25.63
C ARG A 300 17.06 9.37 25.06
N THR A 301 17.50 8.92 23.89
CA THR A 301 18.69 9.44 23.22
C THR A 301 18.42 10.60 22.27
N HIS A 302 17.15 10.97 22.09
CA HIS A 302 16.69 12.14 21.36
C HIS A 302 15.70 12.94 22.20
N GLY A 303 15.48 14.19 21.80
CA GLY A 303 14.46 15.06 22.39
C GLY A 303 13.06 14.57 22.05
N ARG A 304 12.09 14.95 22.89
CA ARG A 304 10.66 14.66 22.72
C ARG A 304 9.87 15.95 22.66
N ILE A 305 8.60 15.84 22.25
CA ILE A 305 7.67 16.97 22.26
C ILE A 305 7.05 17.10 23.66
N ALA A 306 7.16 18.27 24.26
CA ALA A 306 6.37 18.61 25.45
C ALA A 306 5.01 19.18 25.02
N ARG A 307 3.92 18.78 25.70
CA ARG A 307 2.59 19.36 25.47
C ARG A 307 2.13 20.21 26.64
N ALA A 308 2.00 21.52 26.43
CA ALA A 308 1.39 22.44 27.37
C ALA A 308 -0.13 22.46 27.16
N ASP A 309 -0.88 21.63 27.90
CA ASP A 309 -2.34 21.64 27.85
C ASP A 309 -2.89 22.85 28.61
N GLU A 310 -3.79 23.57 27.96
CA GLU A 310 -4.46 24.77 28.48
C GLU A 310 -3.48 25.90 28.82
N LEU A 311 -2.52 26.16 27.92
CA LEU A 311 -1.43 27.13 28.13
C LEU A 311 -1.91 28.49 28.62
N LEU A 312 -3.02 29.01 28.08
CA LEU A 312 -3.54 30.34 28.45
C LEU A 312 -4.04 30.44 29.90
N LYS A 313 -4.14 29.32 30.64
CA LYS A 313 -4.48 29.34 32.08
C LYS A 313 -3.27 29.64 32.98
N ILE A 314 -2.06 29.71 32.42
CA ILE A 314 -0.86 29.98 33.19
C ILE A 314 -0.75 31.44 33.61
N ASN A 315 -0.08 31.71 34.73
CA ASN A 315 0.30 33.06 35.10
C ASN A 315 1.54 33.49 34.29
N PHE A 316 1.33 34.27 33.23
CA PHE A 316 2.40 34.74 32.37
C PHE A 316 3.35 35.72 33.08
N ASP A 317 2.91 36.51 34.06
CA ASP A 317 3.80 37.43 34.79
C ASP A 317 4.97 36.69 35.46
N LYS A 318 4.73 35.46 35.91
CA LYS A 318 5.75 34.60 36.56
C LYS A 318 6.52 33.71 35.59
N THR A 319 5.91 33.34 34.46
CA THR A 319 6.45 32.29 33.57
C THR A 319 6.92 32.81 32.22
N PHE A 320 6.67 34.08 31.90
CA PHE A 320 7.05 34.71 30.63
C PHE A 320 8.54 34.56 30.32
N GLY A 321 9.41 34.91 31.28
CA GLY A 321 10.86 34.83 31.10
C GLY A 321 11.32 33.39 30.83
N LEU A 322 10.72 32.43 31.55
CA LEU A 322 11.05 31.02 31.43
C LEU A 322 10.60 30.42 30.10
N ILE A 323 9.38 30.70 29.65
CA ILE A 323 8.88 30.23 28.34
C ILE A 323 9.73 30.80 27.22
N LYS A 324 10.14 32.07 27.33
CA LYS A 324 11.02 32.72 26.38
C LYS A 324 12.42 32.12 26.37
N GLU A 325 12.97 31.77 27.53
CA GLU A 325 14.23 31.04 27.61
C GLU A 325 14.12 29.69 26.89
N ILE A 326 13.06 28.92 27.17
CA ILE A 326 12.81 27.61 26.54
C ILE A 326 12.73 27.75 25.01
N ALA A 327 12.02 28.76 24.51
CA ALA A 327 11.89 29.03 23.07
C ALA A 327 13.23 29.31 22.37
N GLN A 328 14.20 29.85 23.09
CA GLN A 328 15.51 30.21 22.54
C GLN A 328 16.52 29.05 22.57
N LYS A 329 16.23 27.95 23.28
CA LYS A 329 17.14 26.81 23.38
C LYS A 329 17.30 26.10 22.03
N LYS A 330 18.56 25.81 21.68
CA LYS A 330 18.92 25.02 20.51
C LYS A 330 19.54 23.69 20.93
N PRO A 331 19.51 22.67 20.05
CA PRO A 331 20.20 21.42 20.32
C PRO A 331 21.69 21.65 20.64
N GLY A 332 22.14 21.09 21.76
CA GLY A 332 23.49 21.27 22.31
C GLY A 332 23.60 22.31 23.42
N ASP A 333 22.65 23.26 23.54
CA ASP A 333 22.64 24.24 24.62
C ASP A 333 22.36 23.57 25.96
N GLN A 334 22.87 24.13 27.05
CA GLN A 334 22.46 23.72 28.40
C GLN A 334 20.98 24.07 28.62
N MET A 335 20.18 23.09 29.07
CA MET A 335 18.74 23.26 29.24
C MET A 335 18.39 24.38 30.23
N HIS A 336 18.97 24.33 31.44
CA HIS A 336 18.77 25.36 32.48
C HIS A 336 19.93 25.29 33.49
N GLU A 337 20.13 26.30 34.33
CA GLU A 337 21.15 26.25 35.39
C GLU A 337 20.96 25.05 36.34
N ASN A 338 19.70 24.76 36.69
CA ASN A 338 19.29 23.62 37.52
C ASN A 338 19.25 22.28 36.75
N VAL A 339 19.48 22.29 35.44
CA VAL A 339 19.44 21.12 34.56
C VAL A 339 20.65 21.17 33.63
N PRO A 340 21.85 20.77 34.09
CA PRO A 340 23.11 20.91 33.38
C PRO A 340 23.30 19.85 32.27
N HIS A 341 22.22 19.47 31.59
CA HIS A 341 22.23 18.53 30.48
C HIS A 341 21.95 19.26 29.16
N PRO A 342 22.56 18.83 28.04
CA PRO A 342 22.34 19.45 26.76
C PRO A 342 20.92 19.16 26.25
N VAL A 343 20.34 20.13 25.56
CA VAL A 343 19.10 19.95 24.80
C VAL A 343 19.36 19.03 23.62
N LEU A 344 18.57 17.98 23.48
CA LEU A 344 18.67 17.00 22.40
C LEU A 344 17.90 17.46 21.15
N LYS A 345 18.37 17.05 19.97
CA LYS A 345 17.60 17.22 18.72
C LYS A 345 16.27 16.46 18.83
N GLY A 346 15.20 17.03 18.29
CA GLY A 346 13.83 16.51 18.42
C GLY A 346 13.02 17.11 19.56
N PHE A 347 13.62 17.97 20.39
CA PHE A 347 12.89 18.72 21.41
C PHE A 347 12.10 19.88 20.78
N THR A 348 10.83 20.00 21.15
CA THR A 348 9.99 21.17 20.89
C THR A 348 8.79 21.17 21.85
N LEU A 349 7.96 22.21 21.78
CA LEU A 349 6.74 22.35 22.54
C LEU A 349 5.52 22.53 21.60
N ILE A 350 4.44 21.82 21.90
CA ILE A 350 3.11 22.06 21.33
C ILE A 350 2.20 22.50 22.48
N ALA A 351 1.51 23.61 22.33
CA ALA A 351 0.54 24.08 23.30
C ALA A 351 -0.89 23.80 22.81
N THR A 352 -1.81 23.61 23.73
CA THR A 352 -3.25 23.59 23.45
C THR A 352 -3.95 24.62 24.33
N SER A 353 -5.04 25.21 23.83
CA SER A 353 -5.87 26.10 24.63
C SER A 353 -7.28 26.19 24.08
N ASN A 354 -8.23 26.55 24.93
CA ASN A 354 -9.50 27.12 24.47
C ASN A 354 -9.28 28.56 23.94
N PRO A 355 -10.19 29.09 23.10
CA PRO A 355 -10.06 30.44 22.57
C PRO A 355 -10.03 31.49 23.69
N ALA A 356 -9.20 32.51 23.52
CA ALA A 356 -9.20 33.67 24.39
C ALA A 356 -10.53 34.44 24.27
N GLY A 357 -10.96 35.10 25.34
CA GLY A 357 -12.17 35.92 25.35
C GLY A 357 -13.06 35.70 26.58
N ALA A 358 -14.17 36.46 26.60
CA ALA A 358 -15.06 36.57 27.76
C ALA A 358 -15.66 35.24 28.23
N ARG A 359 -15.90 34.30 27.30
CA ARG A 359 -16.50 32.99 27.62
C ARG A 359 -15.61 32.15 28.53
N HIS A 360 -14.36 31.96 28.13
CA HIS A 360 -13.40 31.13 28.87
C HIS A 360 -12.64 31.93 29.93
N GLN A 361 -12.82 33.26 29.97
CA GLN A 361 -12.10 34.20 30.84
C GLN A 361 -10.58 34.04 30.69
N LEU A 362 -10.15 33.88 29.44
CA LEU A 362 -8.74 33.70 29.08
C LEU A 362 -8.26 34.93 28.33
N ASP A 363 -7.10 35.44 28.74
CA ASP A 363 -6.40 36.49 28.03
C ASP A 363 -5.68 35.92 26.80
N LYS A 364 -5.44 36.78 25.81
CA LYS A 364 -4.60 36.43 24.66
C LYS A 364 -3.14 36.26 25.11
N LEU A 365 -2.35 35.58 24.29
CA LEU A 365 -0.90 35.52 24.51
C LEU A 365 -0.32 36.95 24.61
N PRO A 366 0.64 37.19 25.52
CA PRO A 366 1.39 38.43 25.51
C PRO A 366 2.05 38.67 24.14
N PRO A 367 2.04 39.90 23.58
CA PRO A 367 2.54 40.16 22.22
C PRO A 367 3.98 39.71 21.95
N ALA A 368 4.81 39.66 22.99
CA ALA A 368 6.18 39.17 22.87
C ALA A 368 6.28 37.63 22.77
N LEU A 369 5.32 36.88 23.32
CA LEU A 369 5.23 35.42 23.16
C LEU A 369 4.49 35.03 21.87
N GLU A 370 3.60 35.86 21.34
CA GLU A 370 2.93 35.62 20.04
C GLU A 370 3.93 35.37 18.90
N ARG A 371 5.15 35.90 18.99
CA ARG A 371 6.21 35.66 18.00
C ARG A 371 6.78 34.24 18.08
N GLU A 372 6.86 33.68 19.28
CA GLU A 372 7.38 32.33 19.54
C GLU A 372 6.34 31.26 19.23
N PHE A 373 5.05 31.57 19.33
CA PHE A 373 3.96 30.63 19.06
C PHE A 373 3.33 30.85 17.69
N ALA A 374 2.97 29.78 16.99
CA ALA A 374 2.12 29.82 15.81
C ALA A 374 0.72 29.32 16.16
N GLU A 375 -0.26 30.22 16.18
CA GLU A 375 -1.65 29.87 16.46
C GLU A 375 -2.25 29.07 15.30
N ILE A 376 -2.87 27.92 15.62
CA ILE A 376 -3.51 27.03 14.65
C ILE A 376 -4.91 26.71 15.16
N LYS A 377 -5.93 27.11 14.39
CA LYS A 377 -7.32 26.82 14.70
C LYS A 377 -7.61 25.33 14.50
N VAL A 378 -8.20 24.71 15.53
CA VAL A 378 -8.67 23.33 15.52
C VAL A 378 -10.18 23.35 15.67
N ASP A 379 -10.89 23.14 14.57
CA ASP A 379 -12.35 23.00 14.57
C ASP A 379 -12.77 21.53 14.73
N TYR A 380 -14.05 21.34 15.00
CA TYR A 380 -14.73 20.05 14.90
C TYR A 380 -14.74 19.55 13.45
N PRO A 381 -14.72 18.23 13.19
CA PRO A 381 -14.76 17.71 11.83
C PRO A 381 -15.96 18.30 11.05
N PRO A 382 -15.75 18.69 9.78
CA PRO A 382 -16.82 19.26 8.96
C PRO A 382 -17.94 18.25 8.72
N GLN A 383 -19.16 18.76 8.58
CA GLN A 383 -20.33 17.97 8.22
C GLN A 383 -21.19 18.76 7.23
N SER A 384 -21.16 18.34 5.98
CA SER A 384 -21.95 18.86 4.87
C SER A 384 -22.01 17.78 3.78
N PRO A 385 -22.89 17.88 2.78
CA PRO A 385 -22.86 16.98 1.64
C PRO A 385 -21.50 16.92 0.93
N GLU A 386 -20.81 18.05 0.80
CA GLU A 386 -19.53 18.16 0.10
C GLU A 386 -18.36 17.68 0.99
N ASN A 387 -18.46 17.92 2.30
CA ASN A 387 -17.46 17.53 3.30
C ASN A 387 -18.12 16.80 4.48
N PRO A 388 -18.50 15.51 4.33
CA PRO A 388 -19.23 14.72 5.34
C PRO A 388 -18.28 14.02 6.33
N GLU A 389 -17.24 14.70 6.78
CA GLU A 389 -16.12 14.07 7.51
C GLU A 389 -16.56 13.50 8.88
N LEU A 390 -17.44 14.19 9.60
CA LEU A 390 -18.02 13.68 10.85
C LEU A 390 -18.83 12.40 10.62
N TYR A 391 -19.67 12.38 9.58
CA TYR A 391 -20.44 11.20 9.20
C TYR A 391 -19.54 10.01 8.80
N GLU A 392 -18.49 10.27 8.02
CA GLU A 392 -17.50 9.26 7.62
C GLU A 392 -16.72 8.70 8.82
N PHE A 393 -16.37 9.55 9.78
CA PHE A 393 -15.79 9.11 11.05
C PHE A 393 -16.76 8.18 11.79
N MET A 394 -18.03 8.54 11.92
CA MET A 394 -19.03 7.70 12.56
C MET A 394 -19.19 6.34 11.85
N LEU A 395 -19.29 6.33 10.52
CA LEU A 395 -19.30 5.09 9.72
C LEU A 395 -18.08 4.21 10.03
N SER A 396 -16.88 4.80 10.04
CA SER A 396 -15.65 4.05 10.31
C SER A 396 -15.60 3.46 11.73
N THR A 397 -16.20 4.13 12.70
CA THR A 397 -16.30 3.61 14.09
C THR A 397 -17.39 2.56 14.27
N LEU A 398 -18.34 2.46 13.34
CA LEU A 398 -19.33 1.36 13.27
C LEU A 398 -18.78 0.13 12.55
N MET A 399 -17.73 0.30 11.74
CA MET A 399 -17.09 -0.82 11.06
C MET A 399 -16.43 -1.77 12.04
N ASP A 400 -16.41 -3.05 11.70
CA ASP A 400 -15.60 -4.04 12.37
C ASP A 400 -14.18 -4.13 11.77
N ASN A 401 -13.31 -4.95 12.39
CA ASN A 401 -11.94 -5.19 11.94
C ASN A 401 -11.84 -5.81 10.53
N LYS A 402 -12.95 -6.28 9.95
CA LYS A 402 -13.03 -6.87 8.61
C LYS A 402 -13.55 -5.87 7.58
N GLY A 403 -13.95 -4.68 8.01
CA GLY A 403 -14.47 -3.61 7.16
C GLY A 403 -15.96 -3.72 6.84
N TYR A 404 -16.75 -4.41 7.68
CA TYR A 404 -18.21 -4.54 7.53
C TYR A 404 -18.97 -3.69 8.53
N ILE A 405 -20.20 -3.32 8.18
CA ILE A 405 -21.16 -2.65 9.07
C ILE A 405 -22.42 -3.50 9.15
N ALA A 406 -22.70 -4.06 10.33
CA ALA A 406 -23.86 -4.91 10.58
C ALA A 406 -25.15 -4.10 10.89
N ILE A 407 -25.41 -3.04 10.12
CA ILE A 407 -26.58 -2.17 10.26
C ILE A 407 -27.20 -1.96 8.87
N PRO A 408 -28.54 -2.05 8.71
CA PRO A 408 -29.18 -1.87 7.42
C PRO A 408 -28.88 -0.50 6.78
N LYS A 409 -28.70 -0.49 5.45
CA LYS A 409 -28.42 0.71 4.66
C LYS A 409 -29.38 1.86 4.93
N SER A 410 -30.67 1.57 5.10
CA SER A 410 -31.71 2.57 5.37
C SER A 410 -31.55 3.32 6.69
N GLU A 411 -30.86 2.76 7.69
CA GLU A 411 -30.57 3.47 8.94
C GLU A 411 -29.34 4.37 8.84
N LEU A 412 -28.48 4.13 7.84
CA LEU A 412 -27.19 4.81 7.70
C LEU A 412 -27.17 5.85 6.58
N ALA A 413 -27.78 5.53 5.43
CA ALA A 413 -27.55 6.23 4.18
C ALA A 413 -28.21 7.61 4.14
N PRO A 414 -27.55 8.64 3.59
CA PRO A 414 -28.25 9.83 3.15
C PRO A 414 -29.24 9.49 2.04
N ALA A 415 -30.34 10.25 1.94
CA ALA A 415 -31.35 10.10 0.89
C ALA A 415 -31.15 11.11 -0.25
N TYR A 416 -31.59 10.71 -1.44
CA TYR A 416 -31.38 11.41 -2.69
C TYR A 416 -32.71 11.63 -3.41
N GLU A 417 -32.79 12.70 -4.17
CA GLU A 417 -33.88 13.04 -5.08
C GLU A 417 -33.41 12.91 -6.53
N ARG A 418 -34.27 12.28 -7.34
CA ARG A 418 -34.09 12.22 -8.79
C ARG A 418 -34.42 13.59 -9.37
N LYS A 419 -33.43 14.20 -10.03
CA LYS A 419 -33.58 15.45 -10.75
C LYS A 419 -33.43 15.20 -12.25
N GLU A 420 -34.49 15.44 -13.00
CA GLU A 420 -34.46 15.30 -14.45
C GLU A 420 -33.54 16.35 -15.07
N VAL A 421 -32.82 15.92 -16.10
CA VAL A 421 -31.84 16.74 -16.81
C VAL A 421 -32.28 16.83 -18.27
N VAL A 422 -32.23 18.02 -18.85
CA VAL A 422 -32.66 18.28 -20.23
C VAL A 422 -31.47 18.77 -21.04
N ASN A 423 -31.33 18.28 -22.27
CA ASN A 423 -30.29 18.67 -23.22
C ASN A 423 -28.84 18.41 -22.74
N GLN A 424 -28.63 17.43 -21.87
CA GLN A 424 -27.28 16.95 -21.54
C GLN A 424 -27.03 15.59 -22.17
N LYS A 425 -25.82 15.43 -22.72
CA LYS A 425 -25.36 14.20 -23.34
C LYS A 425 -24.06 13.73 -22.68
N THR A 426 -23.86 12.42 -22.64
CA THR A 426 -22.57 11.79 -22.34
C THR A 426 -21.54 12.14 -23.44
N LYS A 427 -20.23 11.93 -23.21
CA LYS A 427 -19.17 12.18 -24.20
C LYS A 427 -19.32 11.28 -25.44
N ASP A 428 -20.01 10.15 -25.31
CA ASP A 428 -20.39 9.26 -26.42
C ASP A 428 -21.72 9.62 -27.11
N GLY A 429 -22.40 10.71 -26.68
CA GLY A 429 -23.56 11.30 -27.37
C GLY A 429 -24.94 10.80 -26.91
N ARG A 430 -25.02 9.90 -25.93
CA ARG A 430 -26.28 9.40 -25.34
C ARG A 430 -26.94 10.45 -24.45
N ASP A 431 -28.27 10.46 -24.39
CA ASP A 431 -29.03 11.43 -23.60
C ASP A 431 -29.05 11.06 -22.12
N ILE A 432 -28.77 12.04 -21.26
CA ILE A 432 -28.85 11.91 -19.80
C ILE A 432 -30.29 12.26 -19.38
N ALA A 433 -31.01 11.29 -18.82
CA ALA A 433 -32.39 11.43 -18.37
C ALA A 433 -32.49 12.14 -17.00
N ALA A 434 -31.63 11.77 -16.05
CA ALA A 434 -31.68 12.30 -14.69
C ALA A 434 -30.35 12.15 -13.94
N GLU A 435 -30.20 12.93 -12.87
CA GLU A 435 -29.14 12.83 -11.87
C GLU A 435 -29.76 12.67 -10.47
N GLU A 436 -29.10 11.91 -9.59
CA GLU A 436 -29.47 11.85 -8.17
C GLU A 436 -28.73 12.93 -7.38
N LYS A 437 -29.49 13.77 -6.66
CA LYS A 437 -28.94 14.79 -5.77
C LYS A 437 -29.36 14.53 -4.34
N ILE A 438 -28.44 14.66 -3.40
CA ILE A 438 -28.76 14.52 -1.99
C ILE A 438 -29.84 15.54 -1.59
N ILE A 439 -30.78 15.12 -0.76
CA ILE A 439 -31.79 16.02 -0.21
C ILE A 439 -31.08 17.08 0.62
N ALA A 440 -31.35 18.35 0.30
CA ALA A 440 -30.62 19.48 0.90
C ALA A 440 -30.95 19.69 2.38
N ALA A 441 -32.16 19.34 2.82
CA ALA A 441 -32.60 19.50 4.20
C ALA A 441 -32.02 18.40 5.09
N PRO A 442 -31.05 18.68 5.99
CA PRO A 442 -30.34 17.63 6.73
C PRO A 442 -31.21 16.92 7.78
N SER A 443 -32.36 17.50 8.13
CA SER A 443 -33.36 16.93 9.05
C SER A 443 -34.45 16.11 8.36
N ASP A 444 -34.45 15.99 7.03
CA ASP A 444 -35.48 15.25 6.28
C ASP A 444 -35.57 13.79 6.75
N SER A 445 -36.80 13.32 6.98
CA SER A 445 -37.07 11.99 7.53
C SER A 445 -36.66 10.85 6.60
N ARG A 446 -36.44 11.11 5.31
CA ARG A 446 -35.96 10.12 4.34
C ARG A 446 -34.49 9.77 4.54
N HIS A 447 -33.67 10.66 5.12
CA HIS A 447 -32.29 10.33 5.48
C HIS A 447 -32.25 9.23 6.53
N GLY A 448 -31.23 8.38 6.50
CA GLY A 448 -30.93 7.47 7.60
C GLY A 448 -30.63 8.21 8.89
N THR A 449 -30.95 7.58 10.03
CA THR A 449 -30.73 8.16 11.36
C THR A 449 -29.28 8.56 11.60
N LEU A 450 -28.29 7.80 11.09
CA LEU A 450 -26.87 8.16 11.24
C LEU A 450 -26.55 9.53 10.63
N TRP A 451 -27.01 9.78 9.40
CA TRP A 451 -26.80 11.06 8.70
C TRP A 451 -27.44 12.22 9.47
N ARG A 452 -28.66 12.03 9.98
CA ARG A 452 -29.35 13.03 10.79
C ARG A 452 -28.63 13.30 12.11
N VAL A 453 -28.13 12.26 12.80
CA VAL A 453 -27.34 12.42 14.03
C VAL A 453 -26.04 13.17 13.76
N ALA A 454 -25.32 12.88 12.68
CA ALA A 454 -24.10 13.61 12.33
C ALA A 454 -24.38 15.12 12.17
N ASN A 455 -25.46 15.48 11.47
CA ASN A 455 -25.87 16.87 11.31
C ASN A 455 -26.37 17.50 12.63
N ALA A 456 -27.08 16.75 13.47
CA ALA A 456 -27.50 17.23 14.79
C ALA A 456 -26.30 17.54 15.70
N ILE A 457 -25.28 16.67 15.71
CA ILE A 457 -24.05 16.87 16.47
C ILE A 457 -23.29 18.09 15.95
N ARG A 458 -23.20 18.27 14.63
CA ARG A 458 -22.60 19.48 14.06
C ARG A 458 -23.35 20.73 14.51
N ALA A 459 -24.68 20.72 14.46
CA ALA A 459 -25.50 21.83 14.93
C ALA A 459 -25.30 22.11 16.43
N ILE A 460 -25.18 21.08 17.27
CA ILE A 460 -24.84 21.22 18.69
C ILE A 460 -23.49 21.93 18.86
N GLN A 461 -22.48 21.50 18.11
CA GLN A 461 -21.14 22.08 18.21
C GLN A 461 -21.06 23.53 17.69
N ASP A 462 -21.74 23.82 16.58
CA ASP A 462 -21.82 25.19 16.06
C ASP A 462 -22.60 26.08 17.04
N SER A 463 -23.66 25.56 17.67
CA SER A 463 -24.44 26.27 18.71
C SER A 463 -23.63 26.51 19.98
N TYR A 464 -22.80 25.56 20.38
CA TYR A 464 -21.85 25.76 21.46
C TYR A 464 -20.89 26.87 21.07
N THR A 465 -20.21 26.78 19.93
CA THR A 465 -19.20 27.75 19.48
C THR A 465 -19.78 29.17 19.31
N ALA A 466 -21.01 29.29 18.81
CA ALA A 466 -21.71 30.56 18.63
C ALA A 466 -22.03 31.29 19.94
N ASP A 467 -21.90 30.66 21.11
CA ASP A 467 -22.00 31.38 22.38
C ASP A 467 -20.85 32.40 22.55
N ASN A 468 -19.70 32.18 21.90
CA ASN A 468 -18.64 33.18 21.78
C ASN A 468 -19.01 34.24 20.72
N PRO A 469 -19.16 35.53 21.09
CA PRO A 469 -19.57 36.59 20.15
C PRO A 469 -18.67 36.74 18.93
N ASP A 470 -17.35 36.57 19.10
CA ASP A 470 -16.37 36.73 18.01
C ASP A 470 -16.51 35.61 16.96
N GLU A 471 -16.87 34.40 17.39
CA GLU A 471 -17.09 33.26 16.49
C GLU A 471 -18.50 33.27 15.90
N ARG A 472 -19.49 33.81 16.64
CA ARG A 472 -20.90 33.85 16.21
C ARG A 472 -21.07 34.50 14.84
N THR A 473 -20.41 35.64 14.60
CA THR A 473 -20.54 36.37 13.32
C THR A 473 -20.21 35.50 12.11
N HIS A 474 -19.27 34.56 12.24
CA HIS A 474 -18.90 33.64 11.17
C HIS A 474 -19.88 32.47 11.00
N LEU A 475 -20.60 32.09 12.05
CA LEU A 475 -21.55 30.96 12.07
C LEU A 475 -23.01 31.36 11.79
N GLU A 476 -23.38 32.63 12.00
CA GLU A 476 -24.73 33.16 11.78
C GLU A 476 -25.41 32.70 10.46
N PRO A 477 -24.70 32.60 9.31
CA PRO A 477 -25.35 32.17 8.07
C PRO A 477 -25.96 30.76 8.12
N SER A 478 -25.38 29.85 8.90
CA SER A 478 -25.72 28.43 9.01
C SER A 478 -26.30 28.03 10.37
N LEU A 479 -26.34 28.93 11.34
CA LEU A 479 -26.80 28.64 12.70
C LEU A 479 -28.32 28.44 12.75
N LEU A 480 -28.76 27.38 13.44
CA LEU A 480 -30.18 27.13 13.70
C LEU A 480 -30.74 28.18 14.68
N ARG A 481 -32.07 28.33 14.71
CA ARG A 481 -32.75 29.24 15.65
C ARG A 481 -33.62 28.49 16.65
N PHE A 482 -33.69 28.99 17.88
CA PHE A 482 -34.50 28.45 18.97
C PHE A 482 -35.70 29.34 19.26
N ASN A 483 -36.89 28.75 19.34
CA ASN A 483 -38.10 29.42 19.78
C ASN A 483 -38.42 29.01 21.22
N ALA A 484 -38.15 29.91 22.17
CA ALA A 484 -38.32 29.64 23.60
C ALA A 484 -39.79 29.44 24.02
N SER A 485 -40.76 29.99 23.29
CA SER A 485 -42.19 29.83 23.62
C SER A 485 -42.71 28.44 23.29
N THR A 486 -42.13 27.79 22.28
CA THR A 486 -42.56 26.45 21.82
C THR A 486 -41.56 25.35 22.16
N ASN A 487 -40.37 25.70 22.66
CA ASN A 487 -39.22 24.80 22.83
C ASN A 487 -38.91 24.01 21.55
N THR A 488 -38.89 24.71 20.41
CA THR A 488 -38.59 24.12 19.10
C THR A 488 -37.42 24.80 18.43
N VAL A 489 -36.70 24.04 17.59
CA VAL A 489 -35.69 24.57 16.68
C VAL A 489 -36.32 24.78 15.31
N VAL A 490 -36.14 25.98 14.78
CA VAL A 490 -36.76 26.47 13.55
C VAL A 490 -35.71 27.00 12.58
N ALA A 491 -36.08 27.07 11.30
CA ALA A 491 -35.22 27.62 10.25
C ALA A 491 -35.05 29.15 10.40
N LYS A 492 -34.10 29.69 9.63
CA LYS A 492 -33.46 31.00 9.73
C LYS A 492 -34.39 32.23 9.85
N ASP A 493 -35.65 32.14 9.44
CA ASP A 493 -36.57 33.29 9.25
C ASP A 493 -37.84 33.24 10.12
N ALA A 494 -37.90 32.38 11.14
CA ALA A 494 -39.05 32.31 12.02
C ALA A 494 -39.14 33.52 12.96
N ALA A 495 -40.30 34.21 12.97
CA ALA A 495 -40.58 35.28 13.93
C ALA A 495 -40.47 34.77 15.38
N ASN A 496 -39.87 35.56 16.26
CA ASN A 496 -39.63 35.24 17.67
C ASN A 496 -38.65 34.07 17.94
N ALA A 497 -37.71 33.81 17.03
CA ALA A 497 -36.66 32.82 17.22
C ALA A 497 -35.26 33.45 17.34
N GLU A 498 -34.56 33.14 18.43
CA GLU A 498 -33.19 33.61 18.69
C GLU A 498 -32.15 32.67 18.07
N PRO A 499 -30.92 33.13 17.79
CA PRO A 499 -29.81 32.24 17.44
C PRO A 499 -29.65 31.13 18.48
N LEU A 500 -29.57 29.87 18.05
CA LEU A 500 -29.40 28.75 18.95
C LEU A 500 -27.98 28.77 19.54
N THR A 501 -27.87 29.06 20.84
CA THR A 501 -26.61 28.99 21.59
C THR A 501 -26.70 28.01 22.74
N LEU A 502 -25.60 27.32 23.03
CA LEU A 502 -25.45 26.40 24.18
C LEU A 502 -24.37 26.92 25.12
N GLN A 503 -24.66 26.97 26.42
CA GLN A 503 -23.76 27.53 27.42
C GLN A 503 -22.58 26.60 27.72
N SER A 504 -22.85 25.30 27.86
CA SER A 504 -21.91 24.34 28.43
C SER A 504 -21.92 22.95 27.80
N SER A 505 -23.03 22.53 27.18
CA SER A 505 -23.12 21.21 26.56
C SER A 505 -22.43 21.13 25.20
N THR A 506 -21.49 20.18 25.06
CA THR A 506 -20.80 19.80 23.81
C THR A 506 -20.64 18.28 23.76
N MET A 507 -20.35 17.72 22.58
CA MET A 507 -20.10 16.29 22.39
C MET A 507 -18.68 16.05 21.87
N THR A 508 -17.93 15.16 22.54
CA THR A 508 -16.56 14.83 22.10
C THR A 508 -16.55 13.73 21.03
N LEU A 509 -15.53 13.71 20.17
CA LEU A 509 -15.37 12.61 19.19
C LEU A 509 -15.23 11.23 19.88
N LYS A 510 -14.66 11.20 21.09
CA LYS A 510 -14.56 9.97 21.90
C LYS A 510 -15.92 9.47 22.36
N GLU A 511 -16.81 10.38 22.77
CA GLU A 511 -18.18 10.05 23.13
C GLU A 511 -18.97 9.54 21.92
N ILE A 512 -18.81 10.17 20.75
CA ILE A 512 -19.43 9.70 19.51
C ILE A 512 -18.96 8.29 19.15
N ALA A 513 -17.64 8.04 19.18
CA ALA A 513 -17.10 6.72 18.93
C ALA A 513 -17.62 5.69 19.96
N SER A 514 -17.82 6.10 21.21
CA SER A 514 -18.45 5.26 22.25
C SER A 514 -19.91 4.94 21.93
N TRP A 515 -20.68 5.90 21.42
CA TRP A 515 -22.06 5.65 20.97
C TRP A 515 -22.09 4.67 19.81
N MET A 516 -21.20 4.82 18.82
CA MET A 516 -21.13 3.92 17.66
C MET A 516 -20.75 2.49 18.08
N ARG A 517 -19.61 2.32 18.78
CA ARG A 517 -19.10 1.01 19.21
C ARG A 517 -20.05 0.30 20.18
N GLY A 518 -20.70 1.05 21.07
CA GLY A 518 -21.62 0.49 22.06
C GLY A 518 -22.84 -0.21 21.45
N PHE A 519 -23.17 0.05 20.18
CA PHE A 519 -24.22 -0.71 19.48
C PHE A 519 -23.86 -2.20 19.34
N GLY A 520 -22.58 -2.53 19.13
CA GLY A 520 -22.12 -3.92 19.00
C GLY A 520 -22.40 -4.76 20.25
N THR A 521 -22.31 -4.17 21.44
CA THR A 521 -22.48 -4.84 22.74
C THR A 521 -23.85 -4.61 23.38
N ARG A 522 -24.78 -3.92 22.70
CA ARG A 522 -26.08 -3.49 23.27
C ARG A 522 -26.91 -4.64 23.85
N MET A 523 -26.84 -5.83 23.24
CA MET A 523 -27.61 -7.00 23.64
C MET A 523 -27.00 -7.76 24.82
N GLU A 524 -25.74 -7.48 25.16
CA GLU A 524 -25.00 -8.14 26.24
C GLU A 524 -25.27 -7.49 27.61
N SER A 525 -25.93 -6.32 27.61
CA SER A 525 -26.29 -5.62 28.84
C SER A 525 -27.24 -6.43 29.72
N ALA A 526 -26.93 -6.45 31.02
CA ALA A 526 -27.82 -6.98 32.05
C ALA A 526 -29.11 -6.15 32.19
N ASP A 527 -29.04 -4.84 31.93
CA ASP A 527 -30.18 -3.93 31.94
C ASP A 527 -31.00 -4.07 30.64
N PRO A 528 -32.28 -4.51 30.71
CA PRO A 528 -33.15 -4.66 29.54
C PRO A 528 -33.41 -3.37 28.78
N SER A 529 -33.33 -2.20 29.42
CA SER A 529 -33.54 -0.90 28.78
C SER A 529 -32.42 -0.52 27.80
N LEU A 530 -31.25 -1.15 27.93
CA LEU A 530 -30.09 -0.98 27.05
C LEU A 530 -30.11 -1.90 25.81
N ARG A 531 -31.05 -2.85 25.76
CA ARG A 531 -31.18 -3.84 24.67
C ARG A 531 -32.00 -3.28 23.52
N ALA A 532 -31.43 -2.30 22.81
CA ALA A 532 -32.03 -1.74 21.60
C ALA A 532 -31.95 -2.72 20.42
N LYS A 533 -33.05 -2.93 19.69
CA LYS A 533 -33.08 -3.86 18.54
C LYS A 533 -32.50 -3.22 17.29
N THR A 534 -32.90 -1.99 16.97
CA THR A 534 -32.42 -1.24 15.81
C THR A 534 -31.36 -0.22 16.19
N PHE A 535 -30.58 0.23 15.21
CA PHE A 535 -29.56 1.25 15.43
C PHE A 535 -30.19 2.61 15.76
N SER A 536 -31.33 2.91 15.16
CA SER A 536 -32.10 4.12 15.41
C SER A 536 -32.66 4.17 16.84
N ASP A 537 -33.14 3.04 17.38
CA ASP A 537 -33.56 2.95 18.79
C ASP A 537 -32.39 3.19 19.74
N TRP A 538 -31.22 2.64 19.41
CA TRP A 538 -30.01 2.82 20.20
C TRP A 538 -29.56 4.29 20.24
N LEU A 539 -29.55 4.96 19.09
CA LEU A 539 -29.21 6.38 19.02
C LEU A 539 -30.24 7.26 19.71
N SER A 540 -31.54 6.93 19.63
CA SER A 540 -32.58 7.61 20.40
C SER A 540 -32.35 7.45 21.91
N TYR A 541 -32.05 6.23 22.36
CA TYR A 541 -31.70 5.97 23.77
C TYR A 541 -30.51 6.82 24.22
N LYS A 542 -29.42 6.82 23.45
CA LYS A 542 -28.22 7.62 23.77
C LYS A 542 -28.49 9.12 23.79
N ALA A 543 -29.26 9.63 22.83
CA ALA A 543 -29.68 11.02 22.79
C ALA A 543 -30.51 11.40 24.03
N ASN A 544 -31.46 10.55 24.45
CA ASN A 544 -32.26 10.77 25.65
C ASN A 544 -31.40 10.78 26.93
N VAL A 545 -30.45 9.85 27.06
CA VAL A 545 -29.50 9.85 28.18
C VAL A 545 -28.70 11.15 28.20
N PHE A 546 -28.17 11.57 27.05
CA PHE A 546 -27.38 12.78 26.93
C PHE A 546 -28.17 14.04 27.29
N VAL A 547 -29.41 14.16 26.80
CA VAL A 547 -30.33 15.24 27.17
C VAL A 547 -30.60 15.25 28.68
N SER A 548 -30.76 14.09 29.32
CA SER A 548 -31.02 14.01 30.76
C SER A 548 -29.83 14.50 31.60
N GLN A 549 -28.60 14.31 31.08
CA GLN A 549 -27.35 14.75 31.70
C GLN A 549 -27.00 16.21 31.42
N CYS A 550 -27.67 16.86 30.44
CA CYS A 550 -27.46 18.28 30.15
C CYS A 550 -27.91 19.17 31.33
N PRO A 551 -27.19 20.28 31.58
CA PRO A 551 -27.61 21.30 32.54
C PRO A 551 -29.00 21.89 32.19
N PRO A 552 -29.75 22.39 33.19
CA PRO A 552 -31.12 22.89 32.97
C PRO A 552 -31.24 23.93 31.86
N ASN A 553 -30.24 24.81 31.72
CA ASN A 553 -30.23 25.89 30.74
C ASN A 553 -30.05 25.40 29.29
N ASP A 554 -29.38 24.26 29.09
CA ASP A 554 -29.12 23.68 27.77
C ASP A 554 -30.10 22.55 27.42
N ARG A 555 -30.77 21.95 28.42
CA ARG A 555 -31.61 20.75 28.25
C ARG A 555 -32.73 20.92 27.22
N ALA A 556 -33.53 21.99 27.34
CA ALA A 556 -34.64 22.23 26.41
C ALA A 556 -34.16 22.48 24.97
N LYS A 557 -33.04 23.21 24.83
CA LYS A 557 -32.39 23.48 23.54
C LYS A 557 -31.84 22.18 22.91
N MET A 558 -31.15 21.36 23.70
CA MET A 558 -30.62 20.06 23.28
C MET A 558 -31.74 19.11 22.82
N GLU A 559 -32.80 19.00 23.60
CA GLU A 559 -33.97 18.21 23.26
C GLU A 559 -34.62 18.70 21.95
N ALA A 560 -34.73 20.01 21.78
CA ALA A 560 -35.28 20.63 20.58
C ALA A 560 -34.43 20.35 19.33
N VAL A 561 -33.09 20.31 19.45
CA VAL A 561 -32.20 19.89 18.35
C VAL A 561 -32.46 18.43 17.97
N PHE A 562 -32.43 17.49 18.91
CA PHE A 562 -32.66 16.09 18.58
C PHE A 562 -34.08 15.83 18.04
N LYS A 563 -35.09 16.60 18.47
CA LYS A 563 -36.43 16.59 17.88
C LYS A 563 -36.45 17.11 16.45
N HIS A 564 -35.76 18.21 16.17
CA HIS A 564 -35.66 18.79 14.82
C HIS A 564 -35.11 17.78 13.80
N PHE A 565 -34.12 16.97 14.20
CA PHE A 565 -33.54 15.92 13.36
C PHE A 565 -34.26 14.55 13.47
N SER A 566 -35.43 14.49 14.11
CA SER A 566 -36.22 13.25 14.25
C SER A 566 -35.44 12.08 14.89
N ILE A 567 -34.58 12.37 15.87
CA ILE A 567 -33.71 11.36 16.51
C ILE A 567 -34.41 10.71 17.70
N LEU A 568 -35.19 11.49 18.48
CA LEU A 568 -35.87 10.97 19.68
C LEU A 568 -37.04 10.02 19.35
N ASN A 569 -37.64 10.16 18.16
CA ASN A 569 -38.75 9.34 17.69
C ASN A 569 -38.33 8.63 16.38
N PRO A 570 -37.52 7.56 16.46
CA PRO A 570 -37.01 6.89 15.27
C PRO A 570 -38.14 6.27 14.46
N THR A 571 -38.03 6.34 13.14
CA THR A 571 -38.99 5.67 12.24
C THR A 571 -38.61 4.18 12.12
N PRO A 572 -39.56 3.24 12.31
CA PRO A 572 -39.27 1.82 12.18
C PRO A 572 -38.74 1.49 10.78
N THR A 573 -37.62 0.79 10.72
CA THR A 573 -37.01 0.35 9.48
C THR A 573 -37.33 -1.13 9.25
N THR A 574 -37.74 -1.49 8.03
CA THR A 574 -38.12 -2.87 7.67
C THR A 574 -37.02 -3.63 6.94
N SER A 575 -35.97 -2.95 6.49
CA SER A 575 -34.87 -3.58 5.75
C SER A 575 -33.95 -4.34 6.70
N THR A 576 -33.70 -5.60 6.38
CA THR A 576 -32.75 -6.48 7.08
C THR A 576 -31.63 -6.93 6.14
N GLU A 577 -31.56 -6.44 4.91
CA GLU A 577 -30.56 -6.93 3.95
C GLU A 577 -29.15 -6.42 4.33
N PRO A 578 -28.14 -7.31 4.45
CA PRO A 578 -26.75 -6.92 4.67
C PRO A 578 -26.18 -6.11 3.49
N MET A 579 -25.23 -5.23 3.77
CA MET A 579 -24.56 -4.40 2.78
C MET A 579 -23.33 -5.10 2.20
N THR A 580 -23.06 -4.91 0.91
CA THR A 580 -21.76 -5.24 0.32
C THR A 580 -20.73 -4.13 0.61
N ASN A 581 -19.45 -4.39 0.33
CA ASN A 581 -18.40 -3.36 0.42
C ASN A 581 -18.73 -2.14 -0.45
N LEU A 582 -19.33 -2.39 -1.61
CA LEU A 582 -19.77 -1.35 -2.54
C LEU A 582 -20.91 -0.51 -1.93
N ASP A 583 -21.90 -1.16 -1.31
CA ASP A 583 -22.99 -0.47 -0.61
C ASP A 583 -22.47 0.44 0.51
N ILE A 584 -21.50 -0.04 1.30
CA ILE A 584 -20.85 0.74 2.37
C ILE A 584 -20.11 1.94 1.78
N GLY A 585 -19.35 1.74 0.70
CA GLY A 585 -18.68 2.82 -0.02
C GLY A 585 -19.64 3.93 -0.46
N TYR A 586 -20.76 3.51 -1.03
CA TYR A 586 -21.85 4.40 -1.44
C TYR A 586 -22.60 5.09 -0.30
N LEU A 587 -22.33 4.80 0.98
CA LEU A 587 -22.91 5.56 2.08
C LEU A 587 -22.36 7.00 2.12
N SER A 588 -21.09 7.20 1.77
CA SER A 588 -20.52 8.56 1.74
C SER A 588 -21.09 9.37 0.56
N PRO A 589 -21.61 10.58 0.81
CA PRO A 589 -21.98 11.51 -0.25
C PRO A 589 -20.80 12.01 -1.11
N ARG A 590 -19.54 11.79 -0.71
CA ARG A 590 -18.38 12.10 -1.57
C ARG A 590 -18.35 11.23 -2.82
N VAL A 591 -18.99 10.06 -2.79
CA VAL A 591 -19.07 9.15 -3.92
C VAL A 591 -20.16 9.63 -4.88
N PRO A 592 -19.82 9.98 -6.14
CA PRO A 592 -20.82 10.41 -7.11
C PRO A 592 -21.86 9.31 -7.39
N ARG A 593 -23.11 9.71 -7.63
CA ARG A 593 -24.18 8.82 -8.08
C ARG A 593 -24.12 8.62 -9.60
N PRO A 594 -24.47 7.43 -10.10
CA PRO A 594 -24.49 7.18 -11.53
C PRO A 594 -25.55 8.05 -12.23
N LEU A 595 -25.23 8.51 -13.43
CA LEU A 595 -26.19 9.21 -14.29
C LEU A 595 -27.20 8.21 -14.87
N GLU A 596 -28.47 8.62 -14.95
CA GLU A 596 -29.51 7.84 -15.62
C GLU A 596 -29.52 8.18 -17.11
N ILE A 597 -29.35 7.19 -17.99
CA ILE A 597 -29.26 7.37 -19.45
C ILE A 597 -30.59 6.99 -20.10
N SER A 598 -31.11 7.84 -21.00
CA SER A 598 -32.38 7.60 -21.70
C SER A 598 -32.33 6.34 -22.56
N GLY A 599 -33.29 5.43 -22.39
CA GLY A 599 -33.43 4.22 -23.19
C GLY A 599 -32.68 2.99 -22.66
N GLU A 600 -31.81 3.15 -21.65
CA GLU A 600 -31.38 2.04 -20.80
C GLU A 600 -32.42 1.90 -19.68
N SER A 601 -33.31 0.91 -19.78
CA SER A 601 -34.06 0.49 -18.60
C SER A 601 -33.05 0.08 -17.53
N VAL A 602 -33.24 0.54 -16.29
CA VAL A 602 -32.44 0.18 -15.11
C VAL A 602 -32.63 -1.32 -14.82
N GLU A 603 -32.06 -2.18 -15.66
CA GLU A 603 -31.85 -3.59 -15.37
C GLU A 603 -30.47 -3.68 -14.73
N ARG A 604 -30.45 -3.94 -13.41
CA ARG A 604 -29.24 -4.35 -12.71
C ARG A 604 -28.65 -5.55 -13.44
N ALA A 605 -27.52 -5.30 -14.11
CA ALA A 605 -26.72 -6.19 -14.94
C ALA A 605 -26.97 -7.68 -14.71
N GLY A 606 -27.70 -8.29 -15.65
CA GLY A 606 -27.97 -9.71 -15.69
C GLY A 606 -28.35 -10.16 -17.10
N ASP A 607 -27.62 -9.73 -18.13
CA ASP A 607 -27.44 -10.46 -19.40
C ASP A 607 -26.68 -9.59 -20.42
N GLU A 608 -25.45 -9.99 -20.79
CA GLU A 608 -24.72 -9.38 -21.89
C GLU A 608 -25.10 -10.06 -23.22
N ARG A 609 -25.74 -9.31 -24.13
CA ARG A 609 -25.82 -9.67 -25.55
C ARG A 609 -24.56 -9.22 -26.28
N ARG A 610 -24.10 -10.09 -27.19
CA ARG A 610 -22.98 -9.88 -28.11
C ARG A 610 -23.43 -9.07 -29.31
N ASP A 611 -22.72 -7.99 -29.61
CA ASP A 611 -22.76 -7.38 -30.94
C ASP A 611 -21.38 -7.42 -31.62
N ALA A 612 -21.45 -7.72 -32.92
CA ALA A 612 -20.34 -7.94 -33.83
C ALA A 612 -19.81 -6.61 -34.41
N VAL A 613 -18.50 -6.54 -34.64
CA VAL A 613 -17.84 -5.39 -35.29
C VAL A 613 -17.76 -5.63 -36.81
N PRO A 614 -18.19 -4.69 -37.67
CA PRO A 614 -17.88 -4.73 -39.09
C PRO A 614 -16.56 -4.02 -39.43
N GLU A 615 -15.74 -4.68 -40.25
CA GLU A 615 -14.48 -4.17 -40.81
C GLU A 615 -14.69 -3.17 -41.95
N THR A 616 -13.82 -2.14 -42.01
CA THR A 616 -13.13 -1.65 -43.23
C THR A 616 -12.21 -0.49 -42.86
N ARG A 617 -10.90 -0.57 -43.14
CA ARG A 617 -9.97 0.57 -43.12
C ARG A 617 -9.04 0.55 -44.34
N THR A 618 -9.04 1.65 -45.07
CA THR A 618 -8.12 2.02 -46.16
C THR A 618 -6.72 2.35 -45.64
N VAL A 619 -5.67 2.03 -46.42
CA VAL A 619 -4.24 2.18 -46.06
C VAL A 619 -3.71 3.53 -46.58
N GLU A 620 -3.22 4.39 -45.69
CA GLU A 620 -2.58 5.68 -45.99
C GLU A 620 -1.03 5.57 -46.06
N THR A 621 -0.34 6.61 -46.56
CA THR A 621 1.13 6.70 -46.60
C THR A 621 1.65 7.16 -45.24
N PHE A 622 2.79 6.66 -44.74
CA PHE A 622 3.30 6.99 -43.39
C PHE A 622 4.69 7.64 -43.41
N GLU A 623 4.97 8.46 -42.39
CA GLU A 623 6.23 9.18 -42.17
C GLU A 623 6.91 8.74 -40.85
N PHE A 624 8.22 8.52 -40.87
CA PHE A 624 9.02 8.20 -39.67
C PHE A 624 10.36 8.97 -39.65
N LEU A 625 10.98 9.04 -38.47
CA LEU A 625 12.30 9.67 -38.27
C LEU A 625 13.40 8.60 -38.30
N ASN A 626 14.49 8.85 -39.02
CA ASN A 626 15.70 8.01 -38.97
C ASN A 626 16.62 8.39 -37.79
N GLU A 627 17.70 7.63 -37.57
CA GLU A 627 18.71 7.91 -36.52
C GLU A 627 19.30 9.32 -36.55
N ASN A 628 19.28 10.00 -37.69
CA ASN A 628 19.81 11.35 -37.87
C ASN A 628 18.74 12.43 -37.64
N GLY A 629 17.50 12.06 -37.27
CA GLY A 629 16.39 12.99 -37.08
C GLY A 629 15.76 13.49 -38.38
N GLU A 630 16.04 12.85 -39.52
CA GLU A 630 15.50 13.22 -40.82
C GLU A 630 14.15 12.53 -41.07
N ARG A 631 13.20 13.26 -41.66
CA ARG A 631 11.86 12.75 -41.98
C ARG A 631 11.86 11.98 -43.28
N ILE A 632 11.46 10.71 -43.22
CA ILE A 632 11.34 9.83 -44.38
C ILE A 632 9.86 9.49 -44.61
N ARG A 633 9.38 9.68 -45.84
CA ARG A 633 8.01 9.38 -46.27
C ARG A 633 8.02 8.16 -47.19
N VAL A 634 7.31 7.10 -46.82
CA VAL A 634 7.38 5.81 -47.55
C VAL A 634 5.99 5.32 -47.94
N LYS A 635 5.86 4.87 -49.20
CA LYS A 635 4.66 4.16 -49.68
C LYS A 635 4.83 2.64 -49.47
N PRO A 636 3.74 1.88 -49.25
CA PRO A 636 3.81 0.47 -48.80
C PRO A 636 4.51 -0.55 -49.72
N GLY A 637 5.18 -0.13 -50.79
CA GLY A 637 5.92 -0.97 -51.75
C GLY A 637 7.44 -0.83 -51.74
N ASP A 638 8.03 0.19 -51.09
CA ASP A 638 9.39 0.64 -51.42
C ASP A 638 10.52 0.10 -50.50
N CYS A 639 10.26 -0.84 -49.58
CA CYS A 639 11.28 -1.37 -48.65
C CYS A 639 11.47 -2.89 -48.75
N ASP A 640 12.74 -3.30 -48.87
CA ASP A 640 13.20 -4.70 -48.82
C ASP A 640 13.74 -5.09 -47.42
N ILE A 641 13.77 -6.40 -47.16
CA ILE A 641 13.91 -7.00 -45.84
C ILE A 641 15.38 -7.09 -45.38
N GLY A 642 15.66 -6.56 -44.19
CA GLY A 642 16.94 -6.72 -43.47
C GLY A 642 17.69 -5.40 -43.29
N ALA A 643 17.70 -4.91 -42.06
CA ALA A 643 18.32 -3.66 -41.61
C ALA A 643 17.84 -2.40 -42.36
N LEU A 644 16.99 -1.60 -41.72
CA LEU A 644 16.96 -0.18 -42.04
C LEU A 644 18.32 0.37 -41.59
N PRO A 645 19.16 0.90 -42.50
CA PRO A 645 20.43 1.48 -42.11
C PRO A 645 20.14 2.69 -41.21
N GLY A 646 20.48 2.55 -39.92
CA GLY A 646 20.35 3.59 -38.92
C GLY A 646 18.98 3.68 -38.22
N SER A 647 18.57 2.62 -37.49
CA SER A 647 17.53 2.73 -36.45
C SER A 647 18.00 2.20 -35.08
N SER A 648 17.88 3.02 -34.03
CA SER A 648 18.27 2.72 -32.63
C SER A 648 17.27 1.85 -31.86
N PHE A 649 16.22 1.37 -32.51
CA PHE A 649 15.22 0.45 -31.93
C PHE A 649 15.03 -0.76 -32.84
N ASN A 650 15.67 -1.89 -32.51
CA ASN A 650 15.47 -3.16 -33.19
C ASN A 650 14.61 -4.09 -32.32
N TYR A 651 13.28 -3.98 -32.41
CA TYR A 651 12.39 -5.03 -31.91
C TYR A 651 11.69 -5.73 -33.08
N VAL A 652 11.88 -7.04 -33.19
CA VAL A 652 11.08 -7.91 -34.08
C VAL A 652 10.10 -8.66 -33.19
N LEU A 653 8.82 -8.27 -33.22
CA LEU A 653 7.76 -9.02 -32.53
C LEU A 653 7.41 -10.28 -33.35
N ARG A 654 7.85 -11.46 -32.87
CA ARG A 654 7.38 -12.75 -33.38
C ARG A 654 6.26 -13.27 -32.49
N SER A 655 5.01 -13.00 -32.86
CA SER A 655 3.86 -13.59 -32.16
C SER A 655 3.75 -15.09 -32.46
N ARG A 656 3.59 -15.93 -31.43
CA ARG A 656 3.31 -17.37 -31.57
C ARG A 656 1.91 -17.66 -32.13
N SER A 657 1.01 -16.68 -32.19
CA SER A 657 -0.37 -16.90 -32.65
C SER A 657 -0.52 -16.89 -34.18
N MET A 658 0.50 -16.47 -34.92
CA MET A 658 0.52 -16.53 -36.38
C MET A 658 1.31 -17.76 -36.84
N THR A 659 0.63 -18.90 -36.85
CA THR A 659 1.17 -20.19 -37.31
C THR A 659 1.38 -20.30 -38.81
N ASP A 660 1.32 -19.21 -39.58
CA ASP A 660 1.76 -19.20 -40.98
C ASP A 660 3.09 -18.47 -41.12
N LYS A 661 4.07 -19.19 -41.65
CA LYS A 661 5.51 -18.89 -41.75
C LYS A 661 5.91 -17.65 -42.58
N ALA A 662 5.14 -16.55 -42.61
CA ALA A 662 5.40 -15.45 -43.56
C ALA A 662 5.15 -14.01 -43.07
N ALA A 663 4.96 -13.76 -41.77
CA ALA A 663 4.71 -12.41 -41.26
C ALA A 663 5.97 -11.80 -40.60
N ASP A 664 6.93 -11.35 -41.41
CA ASP A 664 7.97 -10.44 -40.95
C ASP A 664 7.41 -9.01 -40.92
N GLY A 665 7.50 -8.34 -39.77
CA GLY A 665 7.03 -6.97 -39.57
C GLY A 665 8.07 -6.08 -38.89
N TYR A 666 7.97 -4.77 -39.12
CA TYR A 666 8.90 -3.74 -38.66
C TYR A 666 8.24 -2.78 -37.67
N ALA A 667 9.04 -2.20 -36.77
CA ALA A 667 8.63 -1.16 -35.81
C ALA A 667 9.52 0.08 -35.96
N GLY A 668 8.94 1.28 -35.85
CA GLY A 668 9.67 2.55 -35.87
C GLY A 668 8.96 3.66 -35.08
N VAL A 669 9.61 4.80 -34.88
CA VAL A 669 9.05 5.93 -34.13
C VAL A 669 8.30 6.88 -35.07
N ASN A 670 7.09 7.30 -34.70
CA ASN A 670 6.27 8.20 -35.49
C ASN A 670 6.91 9.61 -35.57
N ALA A 671 7.15 10.10 -36.79
CA ALA A 671 7.82 11.39 -37.01
C ALA A 671 7.05 12.61 -36.50
N SER A 672 5.73 12.50 -36.42
CA SER A 672 4.85 13.56 -35.96
C SER A 672 4.63 13.51 -34.44
N LYS A 673 4.88 12.34 -33.83
CA LYS A 673 4.63 12.03 -32.42
C LYS A 673 5.71 11.07 -31.92
N PRO A 674 6.86 11.59 -31.44
CA PRO A 674 8.00 10.76 -31.04
C PRO A 674 7.71 9.71 -29.96
N ASP A 675 6.59 9.86 -29.25
CA ASP A 675 6.13 8.95 -28.19
C ASP A 675 5.24 7.80 -28.70
N GLU A 676 4.94 7.75 -30.01
CA GLU A 676 4.16 6.68 -30.65
C GLU A 676 5.04 5.76 -31.52
N PHE A 677 4.80 4.46 -31.43
CA PHE A 677 5.47 3.41 -32.20
C PHE A 677 4.58 2.95 -33.36
N VAL A 678 5.12 2.90 -34.58
CA VAL A 678 4.43 2.44 -35.79
C VAL A 678 4.92 1.05 -36.15
N PHE A 679 4.01 0.09 -36.26
CA PHE A 679 4.25 -1.28 -36.70
C PHE A 679 3.71 -1.53 -38.10
N VAL A 680 4.49 -2.17 -38.96
CA VAL A 680 4.10 -2.58 -40.32
C VAL A 680 4.24 -4.09 -40.44
N SER A 681 3.14 -4.81 -40.63
CA SER A 681 3.12 -6.27 -40.78
C SER A 681 2.69 -6.70 -42.17
N LYS A 682 3.27 -7.79 -42.67
CA LYS A 682 2.87 -8.49 -43.90
C LYS A 682 1.87 -9.58 -43.54
N VAL A 683 0.58 -9.38 -43.87
CA VAL A 683 -0.48 -10.39 -43.68
C VAL A 683 -1.05 -10.85 -45.03
N PRO A 684 -1.61 -12.08 -45.11
CA PRO A 684 -2.26 -12.56 -46.34
C PRO A 684 -3.44 -11.64 -46.70
N GLY A 685 -3.35 -10.90 -47.81
CA GLY A 685 -4.36 -9.93 -48.26
C GLY A 685 -3.94 -8.46 -48.24
N GLY A 686 -2.76 -8.11 -47.72
CA GLY A 686 -2.22 -6.75 -47.76
C GLY A 686 -1.31 -6.41 -46.57
N ARG A 687 -0.52 -5.33 -46.67
CA ARG A 687 0.31 -4.84 -45.55
C ARG A 687 -0.52 -3.93 -44.64
N LEU A 688 -0.49 -4.17 -43.33
CA LEU A 688 -1.24 -3.40 -42.33
C LEU A 688 -0.27 -2.60 -41.46
N ALA A 689 -0.47 -1.28 -41.37
CA ALA A 689 0.29 -0.38 -40.52
C ALA A 689 -0.56 0.07 -39.32
N ARG A 690 -0.04 -0.03 -38.08
CA ARG A 690 -0.71 0.39 -36.84
C ARG A 690 0.21 1.27 -36.00
N SER A 691 -0.30 2.37 -35.47
CA SER A 691 0.39 3.19 -34.45
C SER A 691 -0.07 2.79 -33.05
N PHE A 692 0.86 2.68 -32.11
CA PHE A 692 0.61 2.41 -30.69
C PHE A 692 1.28 3.48 -29.84
N THR A 693 0.60 3.93 -28.78
CA THR A 693 1.27 4.60 -27.65
C THR A 693 2.05 3.56 -26.83
N LYS A 694 3.02 4.01 -26.02
CA LYS A 694 3.77 3.13 -25.11
C LYS A 694 2.85 2.28 -24.21
N GLU A 695 1.78 2.88 -23.70
CA GLU A 695 0.80 2.23 -22.81
C GLU A 695 -0.05 1.19 -23.57
N ALA A 696 -0.43 1.47 -24.82
CA ALA A 696 -1.15 0.53 -25.67
C ALA A 696 -0.28 -0.65 -26.12
N LEU A 697 1.02 -0.41 -26.36
CA LEU A 697 1.99 -1.45 -26.64
C LEU A 697 2.18 -2.37 -25.43
N LEU A 698 2.30 -1.81 -24.22
CA LEU A 698 2.39 -2.58 -22.98
C LEU A 698 1.11 -3.38 -22.70
N ALA A 699 -0.07 -2.83 -23.03
CA ALA A 699 -1.34 -3.56 -22.95
C ALA A 699 -1.41 -4.74 -23.93
N GLU A 700 -0.89 -4.61 -25.16
CA GLU A 700 -0.79 -5.74 -26.10
C GLU A 700 0.26 -6.77 -25.71
N LEU A 701 1.41 -6.36 -25.18
CA LEU A 701 2.40 -7.28 -24.62
C LEU A 701 1.85 -8.04 -23.40
N GLY A 702 0.96 -7.41 -22.63
CA GLY A 702 0.21 -8.05 -21.55
C GLY A 702 -0.74 -9.16 -22.03
N LYS A 703 -1.19 -9.14 -23.29
CA LYS A 703 -1.94 -10.26 -23.91
C LYS A 703 -1.03 -11.45 -24.29
N GLU A 704 0.29 -11.24 -24.36
CA GLU A 704 1.29 -12.26 -24.74
C GLU A 704 2.03 -12.89 -23.55
N ASN A 705 1.50 -12.78 -22.32
CA ASN A 705 2.08 -13.30 -21.06
C ASN A 705 3.38 -12.60 -20.60
N VAL A 706 3.62 -11.34 -20.98
CA VAL A 706 4.70 -10.53 -20.41
C VAL A 706 4.26 -9.95 -19.07
N LEU A 707 5.01 -10.21 -18.00
CA LEU A 707 4.74 -9.69 -16.65
C LEU A 707 5.51 -8.40 -16.38
N THR A 708 4.91 -7.52 -15.55
CA THR A 708 5.66 -6.41 -14.94
C THR A 708 6.46 -6.93 -13.74
N VAL A 709 7.50 -6.17 -13.34
CA VAL A 709 8.33 -6.47 -12.17
C VAL A 709 7.49 -6.63 -10.90
N GLU A 710 6.51 -5.74 -10.69
CA GLU A 710 5.64 -5.78 -9.51
C GLU A 710 4.66 -6.96 -9.53
N ALA A 711 4.27 -7.42 -10.71
CA ALA A 711 3.42 -8.60 -10.85
C ALA A 711 4.21 -9.88 -10.52
N ALA A 712 5.45 -9.98 -11.02
CA ALA A 712 6.35 -11.07 -10.67
C ALA A 712 6.71 -11.07 -9.18
N GLU A 713 6.93 -9.91 -8.57
CA GLU A 713 7.23 -9.78 -7.14
C GLU A 713 6.07 -10.24 -6.27
N ARG A 714 4.83 -9.91 -6.64
CA ARG A 714 3.64 -10.44 -5.96
C ARG A 714 3.54 -11.96 -6.05
N ILE A 715 3.94 -12.54 -7.18
CA ILE A 715 3.92 -14.00 -7.38
C ILE A 715 5.04 -14.64 -6.55
N MET A 716 6.30 -14.29 -6.83
CA MET A 716 7.50 -14.88 -6.24
C MET A 716 7.67 -14.55 -4.75
N GLY A 717 7.27 -13.35 -4.33
CA GLY A 717 7.52 -12.80 -2.99
C GLY A 717 8.94 -12.25 -2.84
N GLU A 718 9.12 -11.31 -1.91
CA GLU A 718 10.38 -10.59 -1.69
C GLU A 718 11.58 -11.52 -1.41
N ALA A 719 11.35 -12.65 -0.73
CA ALA A 719 12.40 -13.61 -0.41
C ALA A 719 12.95 -14.37 -1.64
N ASN A 720 12.15 -14.47 -2.72
CA ASN A 720 12.45 -15.26 -3.91
C ASN A 720 12.56 -14.41 -5.19
N MET A 721 12.69 -13.09 -5.06
CA MET A 721 12.91 -12.19 -6.20
C MET A 721 14.01 -11.19 -5.89
N TRP A 722 15.07 -11.17 -6.70
CA TRP A 722 16.18 -10.22 -6.61
C TRP A 722 16.15 -9.28 -7.81
N GLY A 723 16.02 -7.98 -7.56
CA GLY A 723 15.82 -6.96 -8.60
C GLY A 723 16.92 -5.90 -8.66
N ASP A 724 16.63 -4.79 -9.33
CA ASP A 724 17.57 -3.66 -9.51
C ASP A 724 18.11 -3.10 -8.20
N GLU A 725 17.26 -3.07 -7.17
CA GLU A 725 17.63 -2.57 -5.84
C GLU A 725 18.65 -3.49 -5.15
N ASP A 726 18.58 -4.80 -5.40
CA ASP A 726 19.56 -5.76 -4.89
C ASP A 726 20.90 -5.58 -5.60
N THR A 727 20.88 -5.34 -6.91
CA THR A 727 22.07 -4.98 -7.70
C THR A 727 22.70 -3.68 -7.19
N ARG A 728 21.88 -2.65 -6.92
CA ARG A 728 22.34 -1.36 -6.38
C ARG A 728 23.01 -1.50 -5.01
N LYS A 729 22.43 -2.30 -4.11
CA LYS A 729 23.01 -2.58 -2.79
C LYS A 729 24.32 -3.36 -2.90
N ALA A 730 24.43 -4.27 -3.86
CA ALA A 730 25.58 -5.15 -3.98
C ALA A 730 26.77 -4.52 -4.73
N LEU A 731 26.49 -3.81 -5.82
CA LEU A 731 27.49 -3.33 -6.79
C LEU A 731 27.56 -1.79 -6.87
N GLY A 732 26.69 -1.07 -6.18
CA GLY A 732 26.76 0.39 -6.04
C GLY A 732 26.18 1.19 -7.22
N PHE A 733 25.52 0.55 -8.19
CA PHE A 733 24.88 1.23 -9.32
C PHE A 733 23.47 0.71 -9.60
N LYS A 734 22.63 1.53 -10.24
CA LYS A 734 21.30 1.13 -10.69
C LYS A 734 21.34 0.83 -12.20
N PRO A 735 20.74 -0.28 -12.67
CA PRO A 735 20.60 -0.55 -14.10
C PRO A 735 19.76 0.52 -14.83
N ASP A 736 20.17 0.92 -16.03
CA ASP A 736 19.47 1.94 -16.84
C ASP A 736 18.27 1.38 -17.64
N ARG A 737 18.21 0.06 -17.81
CA ARG A 737 17.18 -0.62 -18.62
C ARG A 737 16.41 -1.61 -17.75
N VAL A 738 15.09 -1.41 -17.67
CA VAL A 738 14.18 -2.38 -17.06
C VAL A 738 13.90 -3.48 -18.08
N ALA A 739 14.46 -4.68 -17.88
CA ALA A 739 14.15 -5.83 -18.72
C ALA A 739 12.69 -6.29 -18.48
N LEU A 740 11.99 -6.66 -19.56
CA LEU A 740 10.65 -7.25 -19.47
C LEU A 740 10.73 -8.66 -18.88
N ILE A 741 9.75 -9.06 -18.06
CA ILE A 741 9.69 -10.41 -17.49
C ILE A 741 8.90 -11.31 -18.45
N LEU A 742 9.63 -12.12 -19.21
CA LEU A 742 9.08 -13.03 -20.24
C LEU A 742 8.67 -14.40 -19.66
N TYR A 743 8.12 -14.43 -18.45
CA TYR A 743 7.61 -15.64 -17.79
C TYR A 743 6.12 -15.55 -17.55
N SER A 744 5.39 -16.64 -17.75
CA SER A 744 3.97 -16.68 -17.40
C SER A 744 3.78 -16.68 -15.88
N LYS A 745 2.60 -16.23 -15.45
CA LYS A 745 2.20 -16.21 -14.04
C LYS A 745 2.22 -17.60 -13.42
N GLU A 746 1.71 -18.59 -14.15
CA GLU A 746 1.63 -19.98 -13.70
C GLU A 746 3.02 -20.56 -13.49
N PHE A 747 3.96 -20.22 -14.38
CA PHE A 747 5.35 -20.65 -14.29
C PHE A 747 6.02 -20.11 -13.02
N LEU A 748 5.96 -18.79 -12.79
CA LEU A 748 6.54 -18.17 -11.59
C LEU A 748 5.88 -18.68 -10.30
N ALA A 749 4.58 -18.95 -10.32
CA ALA A 749 3.89 -19.52 -9.15
C ALA A 749 4.43 -20.91 -8.79
N GLU A 750 4.78 -21.73 -9.78
CA GLU A 750 5.38 -23.04 -9.55
C GLU A 750 6.83 -22.94 -9.09
N CYS A 751 7.61 -22.01 -9.67
CA CYS A 751 8.96 -21.68 -9.21
C CYS A 751 8.99 -21.33 -7.72
N LYS A 752 8.07 -20.47 -7.26
CA LYS A 752 7.95 -20.15 -5.84
C LYS A 752 7.69 -21.36 -4.96
N LYS A 753 6.80 -22.27 -5.37
CA LYS A 753 6.49 -23.48 -4.57
C LYS A 753 7.73 -24.36 -4.38
N ARG A 754 8.64 -24.37 -5.36
CA ARG A 754 9.91 -25.11 -5.29
C ARG A 754 11.01 -24.36 -4.54
N GLY A 755 10.78 -23.10 -4.18
CA GLY A 755 11.79 -22.24 -3.57
C GLY A 755 12.83 -21.71 -4.57
N ASP A 756 12.51 -21.70 -5.86
CA ASP A 756 13.36 -21.12 -6.90
C ASP A 756 13.42 -19.59 -6.75
N LEU A 757 14.51 -19.00 -7.21
CA LEU A 757 14.79 -17.57 -7.21
C LEU A 757 14.56 -16.98 -8.59
N LEU A 758 13.89 -15.82 -8.67
CA LEU A 758 13.85 -14.97 -9.87
C LEU A 758 14.82 -13.80 -9.70
N GLN A 759 15.87 -13.74 -10.51
CA GLN A 759 16.92 -12.72 -10.42
C GLN A 759 16.98 -11.87 -11.69
N HIS A 760 17.06 -10.56 -11.54
CA HIS A 760 17.46 -9.67 -12.63
C HIS A 760 18.98 -9.61 -12.73
N THR A 761 19.52 -10.00 -13.87
CA THR A 761 20.95 -10.01 -14.16
C THR A 761 21.26 -8.95 -15.21
N VAL A 762 22.42 -8.28 -15.08
CA VAL A 762 22.88 -7.23 -16.01
C VAL A 762 24.28 -7.54 -16.50
N ASP A 763 24.57 -7.16 -17.75
CA ASP A 763 25.82 -7.43 -18.44
C ASP A 763 26.77 -6.22 -18.47
N THR A 764 26.25 -5.02 -18.20
CA THR A 764 26.95 -3.74 -18.38
C THR A 764 26.60 -2.74 -17.27
N MET A 765 27.52 -1.82 -17.05
CA MET A 765 27.34 -0.62 -16.22
C MET A 765 26.49 0.44 -16.98
N PRO A 766 25.95 1.46 -16.28
CA PRO A 766 25.23 2.58 -16.92
C PRO A 766 26.01 3.30 -18.02
N ASP A 767 27.33 3.39 -17.89
CA ASP A 767 28.21 3.99 -18.91
C ASP A 767 28.54 3.06 -20.09
N GLY A 768 27.94 1.87 -20.13
CA GLY A 768 28.18 0.84 -21.14
C GLY A 768 29.39 -0.06 -20.88
N THR A 769 30.12 0.15 -19.77
CA THR A 769 31.27 -0.69 -19.42
C THR A 769 30.82 -2.15 -19.16
N PRO A 770 31.41 -3.16 -19.81
CA PRO A 770 31.10 -4.56 -19.56
C PRO A 770 31.36 -4.98 -18.10
N LEU A 771 30.43 -5.74 -17.53
CA LEU A 771 30.51 -6.23 -16.15
C LEU A 771 31.34 -7.53 -16.07
N THR A 772 32.64 -7.42 -16.36
CA THR A 772 33.59 -8.55 -16.32
C THR A 772 33.92 -8.98 -14.88
N ILE A 773 34.67 -10.09 -14.74
CA ILE A 773 35.17 -10.55 -13.43
C ILE A 773 36.00 -9.47 -12.72
N GLU A 774 36.86 -8.76 -13.45
CA GLU A 774 37.67 -7.66 -12.92
C GLU A 774 36.79 -6.48 -12.51
N LYS A 775 35.80 -6.14 -13.33
CA LYS A 775 34.89 -5.03 -13.00
C LYS A 775 34.03 -5.33 -11.78
N MET A 776 33.51 -6.56 -11.67
CA MET A 776 32.78 -6.99 -10.47
C MET A 776 33.68 -6.97 -9.23
N ALA A 777 34.95 -7.37 -9.34
CA ALA A 777 35.91 -7.30 -8.25
C ALA A 777 36.21 -5.86 -7.80
N GLU A 778 36.39 -4.95 -8.76
CA GLU A 778 36.57 -3.51 -8.51
C GLU A 778 35.38 -2.93 -7.71
N LEU A 779 34.15 -3.22 -8.15
CA LEU A 779 32.92 -2.67 -7.55
C LEU A 779 32.68 -3.16 -6.12
N VAL A 780 33.03 -4.40 -5.80
CA VAL A 780 32.81 -4.96 -4.46
C VAL A 780 33.93 -4.63 -3.46
N GLY A 781 35.06 -4.08 -3.97
CA GLY A 781 36.29 -3.75 -3.25
C GLY A 781 37.16 -4.99 -3.00
N SER A 782 38.47 -4.90 -3.30
CA SER A 782 39.45 -5.98 -3.05
C SER A 782 39.76 -6.22 -1.57
N ASN A 783 39.43 -5.26 -0.69
CA ASN A 783 39.54 -5.36 0.77
C ASN A 783 38.17 -5.20 1.42
N VAL A 784 37.43 -6.29 1.59
CA VAL A 784 36.08 -6.24 2.17
C VAL A 784 36.12 -6.43 3.68
N GLU A 785 36.12 -5.33 4.43
CA GLU A 785 35.75 -5.33 5.85
C GLU A 785 34.22 -5.41 6.00
N GLY A 786 33.70 -6.63 6.07
CA GLY A 786 32.43 -6.91 6.76
C GLY A 786 32.75 -7.84 7.93
N ARG A 787 32.07 -7.73 9.08
CA ARG A 787 32.23 -8.72 10.16
C ARG A 787 31.03 -9.66 10.20
N ASP A 788 31.25 -10.95 10.41
CA ASP A 788 30.16 -11.89 10.68
C ASP A 788 29.49 -11.60 12.04
N ARG A 789 28.42 -12.34 12.38
CA ARG A 789 27.70 -12.21 13.66
C ARG A 789 28.59 -12.45 14.90
N SER A 790 29.77 -13.02 14.71
CA SER A 790 30.76 -13.31 15.75
C SER A 790 31.92 -12.31 15.76
N GLY A 791 31.89 -11.29 14.89
CA GLY A 791 32.90 -10.24 14.83
C GLY A 791 34.10 -10.56 13.94
N ASN A 792 34.11 -11.66 13.17
CA ASN A 792 35.23 -12.02 12.30
C ASN A 792 35.15 -11.32 10.94
N PRO A 793 36.26 -10.84 10.37
CA PRO A 793 36.26 -10.25 9.02
C PRO A 793 35.84 -11.29 7.96
N ASN A 794 34.78 -10.99 7.21
CA ASN A 794 34.34 -11.57 5.95
C ASN A 794 35.42 -11.35 4.89
N LYS A 795 36.49 -12.14 4.94
CA LYS A 795 37.37 -12.27 3.78
C LYS A 795 36.62 -13.09 2.73
N PHE A 796 36.41 -12.55 1.54
CA PHE A 796 35.75 -13.27 0.44
C PHE A 796 36.82 -14.06 -0.35
N ARG A 797 36.92 -15.38 -0.15
CA ARG A 797 37.83 -16.29 -0.89
C ARG A 797 37.79 -16.11 -2.41
N LEU A 798 36.64 -15.72 -2.97
CA LEU A 798 36.44 -15.55 -4.41
C LEU A 798 37.46 -14.59 -5.05
N TYR A 799 37.80 -13.49 -4.37
CA TYR A 799 38.78 -12.49 -4.83
C TYR A 799 39.99 -12.36 -3.89
N ASN A 800 40.06 -13.18 -2.84
CA ASN A 800 41.17 -13.18 -1.90
C ASN A 800 42.48 -13.56 -2.62
N ASP A 801 43.52 -12.75 -2.46
CA ASP A 801 44.84 -12.95 -3.08
C ASP A 801 44.80 -13.07 -4.62
N GLN A 802 43.78 -12.52 -5.29
CA GLN A 802 43.67 -12.49 -6.76
C GLN A 802 44.15 -11.16 -7.37
N PHE A 803 44.13 -10.08 -6.58
CA PHE A 803 44.55 -8.74 -6.98
C PHE A 803 45.53 -8.17 -5.95
N GLY A 804 46.51 -7.40 -6.41
CA GLY A 804 47.48 -6.69 -5.58
C GLY A 804 46.89 -5.44 -4.94
N GLU A 805 47.70 -4.75 -4.13
CA GLU A 805 47.27 -3.55 -3.39
C GLU A 805 46.81 -2.41 -4.31
N ASN A 806 47.25 -2.37 -5.57
CA ASN A 806 46.85 -1.35 -6.55
C ASN A 806 45.74 -1.83 -7.50
N GLY A 807 45.10 -2.97 -7.19
CA GLY A 807 44.02 -3.55 -8.00
C GLY A 807 44.50 -4.29 -9.25
N GLU A 808 45.80 -4.46 -9.44
CA GLU A 808 46.39 -5.27 -10.51
C GLU A 808 46.15 -6.76 -10.26
N MET A 809 45.76 -7.52 -11.28
CA MET A 809 45.58 -8.97 -11.15
C MET A 809 46.94 -9.66 -10.87
N LEU A 810 46.98 -10.51 -9.85
CA LEU A 810 48.20 -11.23 -9.48
C LEU A 810 48.49 -12.40 -10.43
N PRO A 811 49.76 -12.75 -10.68
CA PRO A 811 50.13 -13.86 -11.57
C PRO A 811 49.64 -15.25 -11.13
N ASN A 812 49.26 -15.41 -9.86
CA ASN A 812 48.72 -16.65 -9.30
C ASN A 812 47.18 -16.62 -9.20
N ALA A 813 46.52 -15.57 -9.70
CA ALA A 813 45.07 -15.54 -9.72
C ALA A 813 44.55 -16.70 -10.58
N TRP A 814 43.47 -17.35 -10.17
CA TRP A 814 42.95 -18.57 -10.81
C TRP A 814 42.49 -18.34 -12.27
N PHE A 815 42.40 -17.08 -12.71
CA PHE A 815 42.03 -16.62 -14.05
C PHE A 815 43.10 -15.74 -14.73
N SER A 816 44.34 -15.68 -14.23
CA SER A 816 45.38 -14.72 -14.71
C SER A 816 46.03 -15.05 -16.06
N GLY A 817 46.00 -16.31 -16.49
CA GLY A 817 46.66 -16.77 -17.73
C GLY A 817 46.01 -16.30 -19.03
N ALA A 818 46.79 -16.28 -20.12
CA ALA A 818 46.31 -15.90 -21.46
C ALA A 818 45.19 -16.82 -21.96
N GLN A 819 45.23 -18.10 -21.58
CA GLN A 819 44.18 -19.07 -21.90
C GLN A 819 42.81 -18.66 -21.30
N TYR A 820 42.79 -17.89 -20.21
CA TYR A 820 41.57 -17.44 -19.53
C TYR A 820 40.99 -16.16 -20.13
N ALA A 821 41.54 -15.62 -21.23
CA ALA A 821 41.07 -14.37 -21.81
C ALA A 821 39.59 -14.41 -22.20
N ALA A 822 39.10 -15.52 -22.77
CA ALA A 822 37.70 -15.68 -23.12
C ALA A 822 36.80 -15.71 -21.87
N MET A 823 37.28 -16.35 -20.81
CA MET A 823 36.60 -16.36 -19.52
C MET A 823 36.53 -14.93 -18.99
N ARG A 824 37.66 -14.22 -18.83
CA ARG A 824 37.71 -12.83 -18.33
C ARG A 824 36.83 -11.84 -19.12
N ALA A 825 36.65 -12.07 -20.41
CA ALA A 825 35.77 -11.25 -21.26
C ALA A 825 34.28 -11.59 -21.13
N GLU A 826 33.91 -12.72 -20.51
CA GLU A 826 32.51 -13.11 -20.31
C GLU A 826 31.83 -12.17 -19.29
N THR A 827 30.66 -11.67 -19.67
CA THR A 827 29.77 -10.90 -18.81
C THR A 827 28.56 -11.74 -18.44
N PRO A 828 27.88 -11.44 -17.32
CA PRO A 828 26.62 -12.08 -17.02
C PRO A 828 25.62 -11.89 -18.16
N LYS A 829 24.84 -12.91 -18.48
CA LYS A 829 23.78 -12.81 -19.48
C LYS A 829 22.64 -11.96 -18.92
N ALA A 830 22.45 -10.78 -19.51
CA ALA A 830 21.41 -9.84 -19.08
C ALA A 830 19.99 -10.40 -19.26
N GLY A 831 19.10 -10.03 -18.35
CA GLY A 831 17.69 -10.40 -18.37
C GLY A 831 17.20 -11.03 -17.07
N TRP A 832 15.95 -11.48 -17.09
CA TRP A 832 15.33 -12.15 -15.94
C TRP A 832 15.60 -13.65 -15.98
N GLN A 833 16.20 -14.14 -14.90
CA GLN A 833 16.66 -15.51 -14.75
C GLN A 833 15.91 -16.21 -13.62
N VAL A 834 15.34 -17.38 -13.90
CA VAL A 834 14.88 -18.29 -12.85
C VAL A 834 15.98 -19.29 -12.54
N VAL A 835 16.32 -19.41 -11.26
CA VAL A 835 17.43 -20.24 -10.80
C VAL A 835 17.08 -20.97 -9.51
N SER A 836 17.48 -22.24 -9.36
CA SER A 836 17.32 -22.94 -8.08
C SER A 836 18.30 -22.37 -7.03
N ARG A 837 17.88 -22.24 -5.77
CA ARG A 837 18.73 -21.68 -4.69
C ARG A 837 19.98 -22.51 -4.39
N GLY A 838 19.88 -23.83 -4.54
CA GLY A 838 20.98 -24.77 -4.38
C GLY A 838 20.97 -25.82 -5.48
N THR A 839 21.77 -26.87 -5.31
CA THR A 839 21.75 -28.00 -6.24
C THR A 839 20.41 -28.74 -6.18
N ILE A 840 19.87 -29.12 -7.34
CA ILE A 840 18.60 -29.87 -7.38
C ILE A 840 18.81 -31.30 -6.87
N ASN A 841 17.80 -31.84 -6.18
CA ASN A 841 17.87 -33.16 -5.56
C ASN A 841 18.25 -34.26 -6.56
N GLY A 842 19.15 -35.14 -6.16
CA GLY A 842 19.59 -36.28 -6.98
C GLY A 842 20.59 -35.94 -8.08
N THR A 843 21.21 -34.74 -8.06
CA THR A 843 22.31 -34.38 -8.98
C THR A 843 23.70 -34.51 -8.36
N LYS A 844 23.81 -34.64 -7.04
CA LYS A 844 25.09 -34.86 -6.37
C LYS A 844 25.65 -36.26 -6.63
N SER A 845 26.96 -36.41 -6.53
CA SER A 845 27.67 -37.69 -6.79
C SER A 845 27.49 -38.21 -8.22
N LEU A 846 27.22 -37.33 -9.18
CA LEU A 846 27.03 -37.65 -10.59
C LEU A 846 27.97 -36.83 -11.47
N SER A 847 28.45 -37.44 -12.56
CA SER A 847 29.22 -36.78 -13.62
C SER A 847 28.34 -35.93 -14.55
N PHE A 848 28.94 -35.23 -15.51
CA PHE A 848 28.27 -34.12 -16.23
C PHE A 848 27.04 -34.56 -17.02
N ILE A 849 27.15 -35.68 -17.72
CA ILE A 849 26.07 -36.23 -18.54
C ILE A 849 24.89 -36.65 -17.66
N PRO A 850 25.04 -37.53 -16.63
CA PRO A 850 23.94 -37.88 -15.75
C PRO A 850 23.31 -36.68 -15.01
N GLN A 851 24.10 -35.68 -14.61
CA GLN A 851 23.54 -34.45 -14.05
C GLN A 851 22.67 -33.69 -15.06
N THR A 852 23.10 -33.63 -16.33
CA THR A 852 22.37 -32.95 -17.39
C THR A 852 21.06 -33.67 -17.72
N GLU A 853 21.04 -35.00 -17.69
CA GLU A 853 19.81 -35.79 -17.81
C GLU A 853 18.82 -35.51 -16.66
N ARG A 854 19.33 -35.33 -15.43
CA ARG A 854 18.52 -34.93 -14.28
C ARG A 854 17.99 -33.50 -14.40
N LEU A 855 18.79 -32.56 -14.92
CA LEU A 855 18.34 -31.21 -15.24
C LEU A 855 17.22 -31.22 -16.28
N ILE A 856 17.31 -32.08 -17.31
CA ILE A 856 16.25 -32.24 -18.31
C ILE A 856 14.96 -32.78 -17.68
N ALA A 857 15.07 -33.78 -16.81
CA ALA A 857 13.92 -34.32 -16.08
C ALA A 857 13.27 -33.24 -15.19
N TYR A 858 14.08 -32.48 -14.45
CA TYR A 858 13.63 -31.35 -13.65
C TYR A 858 12.97 -30.25 -14.50
N ALA A 859 13.52 -29.97 -15.69
CA ALA A 859 12.93 -29.04 -16.64
C ALA A 859 11.56 -29.54 -17.14
N LYS A 860 11.42 -30.84 -17.46
CA LYS A 860 10.14 -31.44 -17.86
C LYS A 860 9.07 -31.24 -16.79
N GLU A 861 9.38 -31.51 -15.53
CA GLU A 861 8.48 -31.25 -14.41
C GLU A 861 8.11 -29.76 -14.33
N THR A 862 9.11 -28.89 -14.52
CA THR A 862 8.96 -27.43 -14.49
C THR A 862 8.08 -26.89 -15.64
N PHE A 863 8.03 -27.58 -16.78
CA PHE A 863 7.16 -27.26 -17.92
C PHE A 863 5.81 -28.01 -17.91
N GLY A 864 5.44 -28.70 -16.83
CA GLY A 864 4.18 -29.44 -16.76
C GLY A 864 4.16 -30.74 -17.58
N GLY A 865 5.33 -31.35 -17.78
CA GLY A 865 5.54 -32.66 -18.38
C GLY A 865 6.04 -32.65 -19.83
N THR A 866 5.93 -31.54 -20.56
CA THR A 866 6.36 -31.44 -21.98
C THR A 866 7.33 -30.29 -22.19
N LEU A 867 8.52 -30.56 -22.75
CA LEU A 867 9.51 -29.52 -23.06
C LEU A 867 9.08 -28.66 -24.26
N PRO A 868 9.36 -27.34 -24.25
CA PRO A 868 9.20 -26.50 -25.44
C PRO A 868 10.11 -26.98 -26.59
N PRO A 869 9.79 -26.65 -27.86
CA PRO A 869 10.51 -27.17 -29.03
C PRO A 869 12.03 -26.99 -29.01
N ALA A 870 12.52 -25.85 -28.50
CA ALA A 870 13.95 -25.58 -28.38
C ALA A 870 14.64 -26.55 -27.40
N TYR A 871 14.01 -26.81 -26.24
CA TYR A 871 14.51 -27.74 -25.22
C TYR A 871 14.38 -29.20 -25.67
N ALA A 872 13.29 -29.56 -26.34
CA ALA A 872 13.11 -30.91 -26.88
C ALA A 872 14.15 -31.21 -27.99
N LYS A 873 14.45 -30.23 -28.85
CA LYS A 873 15.53 -30.35 -29.84
C LYS A 873 16.90 -30.48 -29.17
N ALA A 874 17.15 -29.70 -28.13
CA ALA A 874 18.40 -29.74 -27.36
C ALA A 874 18.58 -31.07 -26.60
N GLU A 875 17.50 -31.65 -26.07
CA GLU A 875 17.51 -33.02 -25.53
C GLU A 875 17.87 -34.05 -26.62
N GLY A 876 17.28 -33.92 -27.81
CA GLY A 876 17.61 -34.77 -28.96
C GLY A 876 19.08 -34.65 -29.39
N GLU A 877 19.66 -33.45 -29.34
CA GLU A 877 21.08 -33.21 -29.61
C GLU A 877 21.98 -33.95 -28.61
N LEU A 878 21.69 -33.84 -27.31
CA LEU A 878 22.42 -34.59 -26.28
C LEU A 878 22.33 -36.09 -26.55
N LEU A 879 21.13 -36.64 -26.79
CA LEU A 879 20.94 -38.07 -27.04
C LEU A 879 21.72 -38.56 -28.27
N ALA A 880 21.79 -37.75 -29.33
CA ALA A 880 22.53 -38.09 -30.54
C ALA A 880 24.05 -38.06 -30.34
N GLN A 881 24.57 -37.15 -29.52
CA GLN A 881 26.00 -36.99 -29.29
C GLN A 881 26.54 -37.76 -28.08
N LYS A 882 25.66 -38.22 -27.17
CA LYS A 882 26.00 -38.83 -25.87
C LYS A 882 27.09 -39.90 -25.98
N SER A 883 26.87 -40.93 -26.79
CA SER A 883 27.83 -42.05 -26.90
C SER A 883 29.18 -41.63 -27.44
N SER A 884 29.23 -40.64 -28.35
CA SER A 884 30.49 -40.09 -28.86
C SER A 884 31.24 -39.32 -27.78
N ILE A 885 30.53 -38.58 -26.93
CA ILE A 885 31.12 -37.82 -25.83
C ILE A 885 31.61 -38.78 -24.73
N GLU A 886 30.82 -39.79 -24.37
CA GLU A 886 31.22 -40.82 -23.40
C GLU A 886 32.49 -41.55 -23.82
N ALA A 887 32.65 -41.85 -25.12
CA ALA A 887 33.88 -42.43 -25.66
C ALA A 887 35.09 -41.50 -25.48
N LEU A 888 34.93 -40.19 -25.73
CA LEU A 888 36.00 -39.21 -25.50
C LEU A 888 36.42 -39.14 -24.02
N ILE A 889 35.46 -39.24 -23.09
CA ILE A 889 35.74 -39.29 -21.65
C ILE A 889 36.52 -40.57 -21.30
N GLN A 890 36.08 -41.73 -21.81
CA GLN A 890 36.77 -43.02 -21.58
C GLN A 890 38.18 -43.04 -22.15
N ASP A 891 38.39 -42.43 -23.32
CA ASP A 891 39.69 -42.29 -23.98
C ASP A 891 40.60 -41.23 -23.33
N SER A 892 40.19 -40.64 -22.19
CA SER A 892 40.90 -39.55 -21.49
C SER A 892 41.08 -38.28 -22.35
N LYS A 893 40.26 -38.08 -23.38
CA LYS A 893 40.19 -36.87 -24.20
C LYS A 893 39.21 -35.86 -23.60
N TRP A 894 39.37 -35.60 -22.30
CA TRP A 894 38.40 -34.87 -21.48
C TRP A 894 38.28 -33.38 -21.88
N VAL A 895 39.30 -32.76 -22.46
CA VAL A 895 39.23 -31.38 -23.00
C VAL A 895 38.23 -31.30 -24.16
N GLU A 896 38.32 -32.23 -25.12
CA GLU A 896 37.39 -32.29 -26.26
C GLU A 896 35.98 -32.65 -25.80
N ALA A 897 35.86 -33.55 -24.81
CA ALA A 897 34.59 -33.87 -24.20
C ALA A 897 33.95 -32.66 -23.50
N SER A 898 34.72 -31.89 -22.73
CA SER A 898 34.26 -30.69 -22.03
C SER A 898 33.85 -29.57 -22.98
N ASP A 899 34.59 -29.38 -24.08
CA ASP A 899 34.23 -28.44 -25.15
C ASP A 899 32.90 -28.82 -25.82
N LYS A 900 32.71 -30.10 -26.14
CA LYS A 900 31.43 -30.59 -26.69
C LYS A 900 30.29 -30.41 -25.69
N LEU A 901 30.48 -30.80 -24.43
CA LEU A 901 29.46 -30.74 -23.38
C LEU A 901 29.01 -29.32 -23.06
N SER A 902 29.95 -28.37 -22.98
CA SER A 902 29.66 -26.95 -22.77
C SER A 902 28.88 -26.35 -23.94
N LYS A 903 29.20 -26.74 -25.18
CA LYS A 903 28.54 -26.24 -26.40
C LYS A 903 27.18 -26.86 -26.70
N LEU A 904 26.79 -27.94 -26.02
CA LEU A 904 25.47 -28.53 -26.19
C LEU A 904 24.38 -27.49 -25.91
N SER A 905 23.38 -27.41 -26.79
CA SER A 905 22.27 -26.47 -26.62
C SER A 905 21.59 -26.62 -25.26
N ILE A 906 21.53 -27.84 -24.73
CA ILE A 906 20.86 -28.10 -23.45
C ILE A 906 21.67 -27.57 -22.25
N SER A 907 23.00 -27.62 -22.31
CA SER A 907 23.87 -27.04 -21.27
C SER A 907 23.74 -25.52 -21.28
N GLN A 908 23.69 -24.91 -22.46
CA GLN A 908 23.48 -23.47 -22.62
C GLN A 908 22.10 -22.99 -22.14
N LEU A 909 21.09 -23.86 -22.20
CA LEU A 909 19.72 -23.54 -21.79
C LEU A 909 19.41 -23.79 -20.31
N LEU A 910 20.10 -24.74 -19.66
CA LEU A 910 19.75 -25.23 -18.32
C LEU A 910 20.80 -24.96 -17.22
N ARG A 911 22.03 -24.58 -17.59
CA ARG A 911 23.10 -24.26 -16.64
C ARG A 911 23.46 -22.78 -16.73
N GLU A 912 23.96 -22.24 -15.62
CA GLU A 912 24.43 -20.86 -15.58
C GLU A 912 25.80 -20.72 -16.25
N PRO A 913 26.04 -19.64 -17.00
CA PRO A 913 27.40 -19.14 -17.23
C PRO A 913 28.09 -18.84 -15.91
N TYR A 914 29.40 -19.00 -15.86
CA TYR A 914 30.13 -18.79 -14.61
C TYR A 914 29.97 -17.33 -14.14
N ALA A 915 29.91 -16.37 -15.07
CA ALA A 915 29.67 -14.96 -14.77
C ALA A 915 28.31 -14.71 -14.07
N ASN A 916 27.25 -15.41 -14.47
CA ASN A 916 25.94 -15.35 -13.79
C ASN A 916 26.03 -15.92 -12.36
N THR A 917 26.72 -17.05 -12.19
CA THR A 917 26.87 -17.66 -10.86
C THR A 917 27.63 -16.73 -9.90
N MET A 918 28.69 -16.07 -10.39
CA MET A 918 29.44 -15.06 -9.62
C MET A 918 28.58 -13.84 -9.28
N PHE A 919 27.87 -13.29 -10.28
CA PHE A 919 26.95 -12.17 -10.08
C PHE A 919 25.90 -12.48 -9.01
N ARG A 920 25.25 -13.65 -9.11
CA ARG A 920 24.28 -14.15 -8.13
C ARG A 920 24.87 -14.26 -6.71
N TYR A 921 26.06 -14.83 -6.57
CA TYR A 921 26.73 -14.93 -5.29
C TYR A 921 27.01 -13.56 -4.66
N LEU A 922 27.52 -12.60 -5.43
CA LEU A 922 27.83 -11.25 -4.96
C LEU A 922 26.56 -10.49 -4.56
N VAL A 923 25.51 -10.54 -5.39
CA VAL A 923 24.22 -9.91 -5.10
C VAL A 923 23.62 -10.50 -3.83
N GLY A 924 23.51 -11.82 -3.72
CA GLY A 924 22.96 -12.48 -2.53
C GLY A 924 23.73 -12.12 -1.25
N THR A 925 25.06 -12.15 -1.30
CA THR A 925 25.87 -11.91 -0.10
C THR A 925 25.85 -10.45 0.35
N LYS A 926 25.91 -9.49 -0.58
CA LYS A 926 26.02 -8.06 -0.24
C LYS A 926 24.66 -7.38 -0.02
N SER A 927 23.61 -7.79 -0.74
CA SER A 927 22.29 -7.15 -0.64
C SER A 927 21.35 -7.82 0.38
N ARG A 928 21.46 -9.14 0.56
CA ARG A 928 20.56 -9.96 1.40
C ARG A 928 21.27 -10.69 2.54
N ASN A 929 22.61 -10.61 2.61
CA ASN A 929 23.42 -11.37 3.57
C ASN A 929 23.16 -12.89 3.48
N GLU A 930 22.93 -13.39 2.26
CA GLU A 930 22.66 -14.79 1.96
C GLU A 930 23.83 -15.42 1.21
N ARG A 931 24.31 -16.57 1.71
CA ARG A 931 25.36 -17.37 1.07
C ARG A 931 24.74 -18.61 0.45
N LEU A 932 24.55 -18.59 -0.87
CA LEU A 932 24.11 -19.76 -1.63
C LEU A 932 25.30 -20.69 -1.87
N LEU A 933 25.06 -22.00 -1.96
CA LEU A 933 26.09 -23.03 -2.22
C LEU A 933 27.18 -23.14 -1.12
N THR A 934 26.81 -23.00 0.16
CA THR A 934 27.75 -23.03 1.29
C THR A 934 28.58 -24.32 1.38
N ASP A 935 27.96 -25.49 1.19
CA ASP A 935 28.60 -26.80 1.30
C ASP A 935 28.46 -27.63 0.00
N GLU A 936 28.23 -26.93 -1.11
CA GLU A 936 27.92 -27.52 -2.42
C GLU A 936 28.71 -26.82 -3.52
N TYR A 937 28.95 -27.53 -4.62
CA TYR A 937 29.48 -26.97 -5.85
C TYR A 937 28.50 -27.19 -7.00
N THR A 938 28.53 -26.30 -7.98
CA THR A 938 27.83 -26.49 -9.24
C THR A 938 28.69 -26.21 -10.46
N TRP A 939 28.45 -26.97 -11.52
CA TRP A 939 29.06 -26.76 -12.82
C TRP A 939 28.39 -25.64 -13.60
N SER A 940 29.21 -24.70 -14.05
CA SER A 940 28.82 -23.73 -15.07
C SER A 940 28.75 -24.36 -16.46
N ASN A 941 28.19 -23.64 -17.43
CA ASN A 941 28.18 -24.04 -18.84
C ASN A 941 29.42 -23.57 -19.63
N THR A 942 30.33 -22.82 -19.00
CA THR A 942 31.53 -22.25 -19.63
C THR A 942 32.77 -23.04 -19.21
N PRO A 943 33.54 -23.62 -20.14
CA PRO A 943 34.79 -24.26 -19.80
C PRO A 943 35.86 -23.20 -19.50
N SER A 944 36.85 -23.60 -18.72
CA SER A 944 38.04 -22.82 -18.43
C SER A 944 38.94 -22.72 -19.65
N GLY A 945 39.91 -21.80 -19.62
CA GLY A 945 40.87 -21.61 -20.70
C GLY A 945 41.69 -22.85 -21.07
N ASP A 946 41.91 -23.73 -20.10
CA ASP A 946 42.68 -24.98 -20.26
C ASP A 946 41.77 -26.19 -20.61
N GLY A 947 40.47 -25.97 -20.81
CA GLY A 947 39.50 -26.98 -21.23
C GLY A 947 38.74 -27.69 -20.10
N ASP A 948 39.08 -27.44 -18.84
CA ASP A 948 38.35 -27.98 -17.68
C ASP A 948 36.95 -27.35 -17.54
N LEU A 949 36.01 -28.06 -16.92
CA LEU A 949 34.74 -27.44 -16.52
C LEU A 949 34.92 -26.65 -15.21
N VAL A 950 34.28 -25.48 -15.12
CA VAL A 950 34.41 -24.60 -13.96
C VAL A 950 33.29 -24.87 -12.94
N ASN A 951 33.68 -25.15 -11.70
CA ASN A 951 32.82 -25.46 -10.56
C ASN A 951 32.84 -24.28 -9.58
N PHE A 952 31.67 -23.78 -9.18
CA PHE A 952 31.54 -22.69 -8.21
C PHE A 952 30.80 -23.18 -6.96
N GLY A 953 31.29 -22.88 -5.76
CA GLY A 953 30.71 -23.40 -4.53
C GLY A 953 31.47 -23.09 -3.25
N ASP A 954 31.28 -23.93 -2.22
CA ASP A 954 31.94 -23.83 -0.90
C ASP A 954 31.88 -22.42 -0.32
N ALA A 955 30.71 -21.78 -0.41
CA ALA A 955 30.46 -20.40 -0.01
C ALA A 955 30.36 -20.21 1.51
N GLY A 956 31.34 -20.73 2.24
CA GLY A 956 31.43 -20.67 3.70
C GLY A 956 31.74 -19.29 4.27
N ALA A 957 32.07 -19.24 5.57
CA ALA A 957 32.45 -17.99 6.24
C ALA A 957 33.68 -17.30 5.64
N GLY A 958 34.55 -18.08 4.99
CA GLY A 958 35.70 -17.58 4.25
C GLY A 958 35.39 -17.12 2.82
N GLY A 959 34.14 -17.11 2.37
CA GLY A 959 33.75 -16.80 0.98
C GLY A 959 33.72 -18.03 0.06
N ALA A 960 33.35 -17.82 -1.21
CA ALA A 960 33.21 -18.89 -2.21
C ALA A 960 34.54 -19.33 -2.84
N SER A 961 34.59 -20.58 -3.28
CA SER A 961 35.71 -21.22 -3.96
C SER A 961 35.36 -21.53 -5.42
N VAL A 962 36.35 -21.46 -6.30
CA VAL A 962 36.25 -21.88 -7.70
C VAL A 962 37.24 -23.00 -7.95
N VAL A 963 36.74 -24.11 -8.49
CA VAL A 963 37.53 -25.32 -8.78
C VAL A 963 37.35 -25.68 -10.26
N ARG A 964 38.32 -26.40 -10.82
CA ARG A 964 38.29 -26.93 -12.18
C ARG A 964 38.35 -28.45 -12.10
N ASP A 965 37.52 -29.12 -12.88
CA ASP A 965 37.48 -30.59 -12.90
C ASP A 965 37.11 -31.13 -14.29
N GLY A 966 37.44 -32.40 -14.53
CA GLY A 966 37.03 -33.14 -15.71
C GLY A 966 35.53 -33.47 -15.70
N PRO A 967 34.92 -33.78 -16.85
CA PRO A 967 33.49 -34.06 -16.98
C PRO A 967 33.05 -35.38 -16.31
N ASP A 968 34.01 -36.23 -15.92
CA ASP A 968 33.82 -37.47 -15.17
C ASP A 968 33.79 -37.29 -13.65
N GLY A 969 34.12 -36.08 -13.15
CA GLY A 969 34.05 -35.73 -11.73
C GLY A 969 32.65 -36.00 -11.14
N ALA A 970 32.58 -36.84 -10.10
CA ALA A 970 31.33 -37.29 -9.48
C ALA A 970 31.37 -37.17 -7.95
N TRP A 971 31.73 -35.98 -7.45
CA TRP A 971 31.99 -35.77 -6.03
C TRP A 971 30.68 -35.62 -5.24
N SER A 972 30.70 -35.99 -3.95
CA SER A 972 29.49 -36.02 -3.09
C SER A 972 28.85 -34.65 -2.85
N TYR A 973 29.60 -33.58 -3.08
CA TYR A 973 29.17 -32.19 -2.91
C TYR A 973 29.01 -31.44 -4.24
N LEU A 974 29.32 -32.07 -5.39
CA LEU A 974 29.17 -31.48 -6.71
C LEU A 974 27.83 -31.88 -7.32
N GLY A 975 26.95 -30.91 -7.59
CA GLY A 975 25.64 -31.12 -8.21
C GLY A 975 25.29 -30.06 -9.26
N ALA A 976 24.04 -30.01 -9.68
CA ALA A 976 23.58 -29.06 -10.70
C ALA A 976 22.55 -28.07 -10.15
N VAL A 977 22.80 -26.78 -10.37
CA VAL A 977 21.80 -25.72 -10.22
C VAL A 977 21.01 -25.64 -11.52
N PHE A 978 19.69 -25.60 -11.41
CA PHE A 978 18.82 -25.32 -12.55
C PHE A 978 18.81 -23.83 -12.83
N SER A 979 18.98 -23.46 -14.10
CA SER A 979 18.90 -22.08 -14.57
C SER A 979 18.10 -21.99 -15.85
N ARG A 980 17.26 -20.95 -15.97
CA ARG A 980 16.56 -20.59 -17.19
C ARG A 980 16.60 -19.08 -17.35
N ILE A 981 16.99 -18.62 -18.53
CA ILE A 981 16.99 -17.21 -18.92
C ILE A 981 16.12 -17.08 -20.17
N GLU A 982 15.03 -16.33 -20.07
CA GLU A 982 14.26 -15.84 -21.21
C GLU A 982 14.78 -14.44 -21.55
N SER A 983 15.44 -14.31 -22.70
CA SER A 983 16.03 -13.07 -23.22
C SER A 983 15.26 -12.54 -24.41
#